data_AF-A0A959B9Q0-F1
#
_entry.id   AF-A0A959B9Q0-F1
#
_cell.length_a   1.000
_cell.length_b   1.000
_cell.length_c   1.000
_cell.angle_alpha   90.00
_cell.angle_beta   90.00
_cell.angle_gamma   90.00
#
_symmetry.space_group_name_H-M   'P 1'
#
loop_
_entity.id
_entity.type
_entity.pdbx_description
1 polymer ?
#
loop_
_entity_poly.entity_id
_entity_poly.type
_entity_poly.pdbx_seq_one_letter_code
_entity_poly.pdbx_strand_id
1 'polypeptide(L)'
;LSLCACHQLAGQISQCVVVDSSGSVINPPGVLPADCDETINYVVDQENLSHHPQLLVWVNFHFIRRADGTGNFKEPGEPLLPGELDGLAAAANLLGHMNVRMGDFEKYNQSSAAHVPESGIRFKLYTEPNNPNDSYGGIFFHESDDFFNQGYDNNNPNNLKTEFTEYNQRVLDIFFVEQQNNPTDSMAVPFTHISGSAPGIGALLGSAIVAGMYSDHIFDTSNYNGGERDIVNYKSVAVHEILHNLGLHHSFVCVNECRFVDLNTEADCNTPGEACSVFLNGNSTPGVTGGCAGRSTSPTNNIMRHGVTATAITPCQLGIIQYHLLVNQPGYLEFDFCELSEPDIIIHTGEHIVWKSTRYLRSNLIIENGASLTIRCLVGMPKGSVITVKPGGKLIVDEGEVTNPCGETWQGIEVIGNPNTHQYYASQQGAVQLKNGAKIEFAEIGVSLFERGNAAQTTGGILRVDSAEFSDNRWGVVFYNYAYQLNGVELDNRSYIYNSVFKLTEQYPFDEFFAHAYVGFVNGVDFWNCTFDDERPASQLTNDYQLARGIRSEGARFNARACRFDSLLYGIDANGFGEARNFTARECIFTSCYAGISIRGVDYSYVNDSHFAIGGYNRPVDSGIDFPAMHSGIFVDRSSNFGIEKNAFEPQDGALNTTIGITAKDTNLPEGSEGQHADYNEIYNNTFSGLDIGNLANGNNLGAFIGGGLTYLCNQNANTAFSNDIRVNQGNIASHQIDPGNFAAGNIFTPCESGLTHIDNLLGNSIRYYYWAPGANEEPVCSPGFKVTRIEEDRNECSESGEIPDEEVASHLQLFQSLKQEFQGLDNYYQGLLDNGDKQGVLSMIESTTPVNSESHKGQLLSYSPFLSKASAIAVLAQQNFTTAQKKDILAANPELLYRDAVWNAILAETTFSQQQLGELEQARATSSPRDSLEREMAATYGALHRTGNKLIQHYLSDTAGVALDTVRSLLAGKLSLEGAYQRVDAFLQARDTASAMQGLASIPGNFALTEAQIQEHAYYAQLKQLQATLVADNRGWQHISAQEKAWVQAVADNSLGRAAVQAENILMAVDGGNQYYHNPIITIDQQLRAQPPRQQEERAPMDRQRLVEVFPNPAREKVQFRCRLPEGTEGASLSLFNPGGSLLAAFYLAESQNQLSWDTRPLSAGLYYYRLLLPNGQAETGKFAVMK
;
A
#
# COMPACT_ATOMS: atom_id res chain seq x y z
N LEU A 1 27.11 -7.77 -28.00
CA LEU A 1 27.40 -7.57 -29.44
C LEU A 1 26.07 -7.61 -30.18
N SER A 2 25.47 -6.43 -30.37
CA SER A 2 24.21 -6.26 -31.10
C SER A 2 24.43 -5.10 -32.07
N LEU A 3 24.23 -5.36 -33.37
CA LEU A 3 24.56 -4.46 -34.47
C LEU A 3 23.56 -3.29 -34.58
N CYS A 4 24.05 -2.05 -34.51
CA CYS A 4 23.34 -0.87 -35.00
C CYS A 4 23.51 -0.77 -36.52
N ALA A 5 22.41 -0.76 -37.27
CA ALA A 5 22.41 -0.37 -38.68
C ALA A 5 21.88 1.07 -38.80
N CYS A 6 22.78 2.03 -39.01
CA CYS A 6 22.43 3.41 -39.38
C CYS A 6 22.35 3.54 -40.91
N HIS A 7 21.26 4.12 -41.43
CA HIS A 7 21.23 4.73 -42.76
C HIS A 7 21.23 6.26 -42.61
N GLN A 8 22.25 6.91 -43.18
CA GLN A 8 22.38 8.36 -43.25
C GLN A 8 21.41 8.93 -44.30
N LEU A 9 20.51 9.80 -43.86
CA LEU A 9 20.01 10.91 -44.68
C LEU A 9 20.14 12.20 -43.86
N ALA A 10 20.70 13.22 -44.51
CA ALA A 10 21.14 14.46 -43.90
C ALA A 10 20.00 15.28 -43.28
N GLY A 11 20.20 15.78 -42.05
CA GLY A 11 19.70 17.11 -41.68
C GLY A 11 18.68 17.26 -40.54
N GLN A 12 18.36 16.24 -39.75
CA GLN A 12 17.59 16.41 -38.50
C GLN A 12 18.07 15.43 -37.42
N ILE A 13 18.46 15.94 -36.25
CA ILE A 13 18.76 15.13 -35.06
C ILE A 13 17.45 14.49 -34.62
N SER A 14 17.34 13.17 -34.76
CA SER A 14 16.24 12.36 -34.24
C SER A 14 16.77 11.47 -33.13
N GLN A 15 16.10 11.50 -31.97
CA GLN A 15 16.41 10.69 -30.79
C GLN A 15 16.34 9.19 -31.14
N CYS A 16 17.37 8.44 -30.76
CA CYS A 16 17.33 6.98 -30.77
C CYS A 16 16.62 6.51 -29.50
N VAL A 17 15.49 5.83 -29.64
CA VAL A 17 14.77 5.18 -28.53
C VAL A 17 15.22 3.73 -28.43
N VAL A 18 15.65 3.31 -27.24
CA VAL A 18 15.91 1.91 -26.92
C VAL A 18 14.63 1.32 -26.35
N VAL A 19 14.13 0.27 -27.00
CA VAL A 19 12.95 -0.50 -26.60
C VAL A 19 13.39 -1.91 -26.24
N ASP A 20 12.83 -2.47 -25.17
CA ASP A 20 13.03 -3.89 -24.85
C ASP A 20 12.13 -4.82 -25.69
N SER A 21 12.24 -6.12 -25.43
CA SER A 21 11.45 -7.17 -26.07
C SER A 21 9.94 -7.09 -25.80
N SER A 22 9.48 -6.25 -24.87
CA SER A 22 8.07 -5.98 -24.59
C SER A 22 7.54 -4.68 -25.22
N GLY A 23 8.40 -3.90 -25.88
CA GLY A 23 8.00 -2.65 -26.52
C GLY A 23 7.91 -1.45 -25.57
N SER A 24 8.43 -1.57 -24.34
CA SER A 24 8.52 -0.48 -23.37
C SER A 24 9.73 0.41 -23.68
N VAL A 25 9.53 1.73 -23.64
CA VAL A 25 10.60 2.71 -23.77
C VAL A 25 11.47 2.66 -22.52
N ILE A 26 12.73 2.24 -22.65
CA ILE A 26 13.69 2.28 -21.56
C ILE A 26 14.51 3.56 -21.71
N ASN A 27 14.32 4.51 -20.79
CA ASN A 27 15.37 5.50 -20.54
C ASN A 27 16.53 4.73 -19.86
N PRO A 28 17.73 4.68 -20.47
CA PRO A 28 18.84 3.97 -19.86
C PRO A 28 19.14 4.56 -18.46
N PRO A 29 19.47 3.74 -17.45
CA PRO A 29 19.86 4.25 -16.15
C PRO A 29 21.08 5.17 -16.29
N GLY A 30 20.97 6.41 -15.78
CA GLY A 30 22.10 7.32 -15.65
C GLY A 30 22.21 8.46 -16.68
N VAL A 31 21.17 8.76 -17.47
CA VAL A 31 21.10 10.04 -18.21
C VAL A 31 20.28 11.02 -17.38
N LEU A 32 20.91 12.10 -16.90
CA LEU A 32 20.22 13.17 -16.19
C LEU A 32 19.20 13.85 -17.14
N PRO A 33 18.07 14.38 -16.63
CA PRO A 33 17.18 15.20 -17.44
C PRO A 33 17.97 16.34 -18.11
N ALA A 34 17.58 16.75 -19.32
CA ALA A 34 18.35 17.71 -20.11
C ALA A 34 18.65 19.03 -19.35
N ASP A 35 17.71 19.52 -18.54
CA ASP A 35 17.90 20.70 -17.71
C ASP A 35 19.03 20.50 -16.66
N CYS A 36 19.18 19.28 -16.13
CA CYS A 36 20.14 18.96 -15.07
C CYS A 36 21.58 18.78 -15.57
N ASP A 37 21.79 18.56 -16.86
CA ASP A 37 23.13 18.50 -17.48
C ASP A 37 23.62 19.87 -17.99
N GLU A 38 22.73 20.87 -18.04
CA GLU A 38 23.08 22.22 -18.50
C GLU A 38 23.70 23.03 -17.36
N THR A 39 25.01 23.26 -17.41
CA THR A 39 25.77 24.03 -16.40
C THR A 39 25.21 25.43 -16.16
N ILE A 40 24.58 26.06 -17.15
CA ILE A 40 23.94 27.37 -17.01
C ILE A 40 22.75 27.37 -16.04
N ASN A 41 22.09 26.23 -15.81
CA ASN A 41 20.99 26.12 -14.85
C ASN A 41 21.47 26.07 -13.37
N TYR A 42 22.78 25.96 -13.15
CA TYR A 42 23.41 25.96 -11.83
C TYR A 42 23.88 27.34 -11.37
N VAL A 43 23.67 28.38 -12.18
CA VAL A 43 23.94 29.76 -11.76
C VAL A 43 23.10 30.10 -10.53
N VAL A 44 23.75 30.66 -9.51
CA VAL A 44 23.10 31.04 -8.25
C VAL A 44 22.08 32.14 -8.50
N ASP A 45 20.82 31.89 -8.11
CA ASP A 45 19.75 32.89 -8.18
C ASP A 45 19.97 33.98 -7.12
N GLN A 46 20.35 35.17 -7.58
CA GLN A 46 20.66 36.30 -6.71
C GLN A 46 19.42 36.91 -6.05
N GLU A 47 18.22 36.69 -6.61
CA GLU A 47 16.97 37.16 -6.00
C GLU A 47 16.51 36.22 -4.88
N ASN A 48 16.92 34.94 -4.95
CA ASN A 48 16.51 33.88 -4.03
C ASN A 48 17.72 33.15 -3.42
N LEU A 49 18.71 33.90 -2.92
CA LEU A 49 19.94 33.32 -2.33
C LEU A 49 19.65 32.31 -1.21
N SER A 50 18.59 32.50 -0.43
CA SER A 50 18.16 31.56 0.62
C SER A 50 17.77 30.18 0.07
N HIS A 51 17.46 30.05 -1.22
CA HIS A 51 17.15 28.77 -1.85
C HIS A 51 18.41 27.98 -2.24
N HIS A 52 19.60 28.59 -2.08
CA HIS A 52 20.90 28.02 -2.42
C HIS A 52 21.76 27.91 -1.17
N PRO A 53 21.81 26.75 -0.51
CA PRO A 53 22.69 26.53 0.62
C PRO A 53 24.15 26.83 0.24
N GLN A 54 24.87 27.49 1.14
CA GLN A 54 26.29 27.80 0.91
C GLN A 54 27.10 26.51 0.81
N LEU A 55 27.96 26.44 -0.20
CA LEU A 55 28.88 25.34 -0.43
C LEU A 55 30.23 25.64 0.22
N LEU A 56 30.74 24.71 1.01
CA LEU A 56 32.02 24.84 1.71
C LEU A 56 33.07 23.94 1.04
N VAL A 57 34.18 24.54 0.63
CA VAL A 57 35.30 23.85 0.00
C VAL A 57 36.48 23.82 0.97
N TRP A 58 36.93 22.61 1.28
CA TRP A 58 38.06 22.34 2.16
C TRP A 58 39.38 22.61 1.47
N VAL A 59 40.21 23.45 2.09
CA VAL A 59 41.55 23.82 1.61
C VAL A 59 42.58 23.67 2.72
N ASN A 60 43.82 23.31 2.36
CA ASN A 60 44.95 23.32 3.27
C ASN A 60 46.14 24.05 2.65
N PHE A 61 46.98 24.63 3.49
CA PHE A 61 48.18 25.35 3.04
C PHE A 61 49.44 24.63 3.50
N HIS A 62 50.38 24.43 2.58
CA HIS A 62 51.63 23.71 2.81
C HIS A 62 52.80 24.61 2.43
N PHE A 63 53.67 24.95 3.36
CA PHE A 63 54.87 25.74 3.12
C PHE A 63 56.09 24.82 3.02
N ILE A 64 56.68 24.69 1.83
CA ILE A 64 57.87 23.86 1.60
C ILE A 64 59.12 24.71 1.82
N ARG A 65 59.90 24.40 2.85
CA ARG A 65 61.08 25.16 3.28
C ARG A 65 62.36 24.37 3.07
N ARG A 66 63.51 25.04 3.15
CA ARG A 66 64.82 24.38 3.16
C ARG A 66 65.02 23.60 4.44
N ALA A 67 65.86 22.58 4.45
CA ALA A 67 66.12 21.72 5.61
C ALA A 67 66.56 22.46 6.90
N ASP A 68 66.99 23.73 6.79
CA ASP A 68 67.34 24.60 7.91
C ASP A 68 66.20 25.53 8.38
N GLY A 69 64.98 25.35 7.90
CA GLY A 69 63.80 26.18 8.21
C GLY A 69 63.77 27.55 7.51
N THR A 70 64.69 27.79 6.56
CA THR A 70 64.78 29.06 5.81
C THR A 70 64.21 28.95 4.39
N GLY A 71 64.09 30.09 3.70
CA GLY A 71 63.82 30.14 2.27
C GLY A 71 62.41 30.58 1.85
N ASN A 72 61.43 30.61 2.76
CA ASN A 72 60.08 31.15 2.54
C ASN A 72 59.39 31.59 3.86
N PHE A 73 58.08 31.34 3.99
CA PHE A 73 57.25 31.68 5.16
C PHE A 73 57.68 30.97 6.45
N LYS A 74 57.64 31.71 7.56
CA LYS A 74 58.09 31.24 8.87
C LYS A 74 57.00 30.50 9.63
N GLU A 75 57.40 29.39 10.25
CA GLU A 75 56.58 28.61 11.18
C GLU A 75 56.43 29.36 12.52
N PRO A 76 55.26 29.24 13.19
CA PRO A 76 55.02 29.86 14.49
C PRO A 76 56.07 29.47 15.55
N GLY A 77 56.68 30.48 16.15
CA GLY A 77 57.69 30.31 17.21
C GLY A 77 59.13 30.60 16.76
N GLU A 78 59.37 30.76 15.46
CA GLU A 78 60.66 31.25 14.94
C GLU A 78 60.78 32.78 15.03
N PRO A 79 61.98 33.34 15.28
CA PRO A 79 62.17 34.80 15.28
C PRO A 79 62.00 35.38 13.86
N LEU A 80 61.04 36.29 13.69
CA LEU A 80 60.85 37.04 12.44
C LEU A 80 61.95 38.10 12.27
N LEU A 81 62.81 37.97 11.27
CA LEU A 81 63.76 39.02 10.87
C LEU A 81 63.06 40.10 10.01
N PRO A 82 63.62 41.32 9.91
CA PRO A 82 63.07 42.36 9.03
C PRO A 82 62.99 41.88 7.57
N GLY A 83 61.76 41.77 7.03
CA GLY A 83 61.49 41.29 5.67
C GLY A 83 61.04 39.82 5.56
N GLU A 84 60.92 39.09 6.67
CA GLU A 84 60.33 37.74 6.69
C GLU A 84 58.81 37.77 6.95
N LEU A 85 58.06 36.80 6.40
CA LEU A 85 56.60 36.70 6.50
C LEU A 85 56.18 35.52 7.39
N ASP A 86 55.22 35.76 8.28
CA ASP A 86 54.56 34.73 9.11
C ASP A 86 53.62 33.87 8.25
N GLY A 87 53.82 32.54 8.28
CA GLY A 87 53.05 31.60 7.45
C GLY A 87 51.58 31.49 7.84
N LEU A 88 51.23 31.58 9.14
CA LEU A 88 49.83 31.55 9.56
C LEU A 88 49.10 32.81 9.11
N ALA A 89 49.73 33.98 9.28
CA ALA A 89 49.17 35.25 8.83
C ALA A 89 49.02 35.28 7.30
N ALA A 90 49.99 34.73 6.56
CA ALA A 90 49.91 34.61 5.11
C ALA A 90 48.75 33.71 4.65
N ALA A 91 48.62 32.52 5.24
CA ALA A 91 47.52 31.59 4.96
C ALA A 91 46.15 32.21 5.29
N ALA A 92 46.00 32.84 6.47
CA ALA A 92 44.77 33.49 6.88
C ALA A 92 44.37 34.65 5.97
N ASN A 93 45.34 35.48 5.56
CA ASN A 93 45.11 36.59 4.62
C ASN A 93 44.68 36.10 3.24
N LEU A 94 45.27 35.00 2.75
CA LEU A 94 44.93 34.43 1.46
C LEU A 94 43.53 33.80 1.48
N LEU A 95 43.23 32.99 2.50
CA LEU A 95 41.90 32.41 2.71
C LEU A 95 40.83 33.51 2.80
N GLY A 96 41.09 34.56 3.58
CA GLY A 96 40.20 35.71 3.69
C GLY A 96 39.97 36.38 2.34
N HIS A 97 41.02 36.58 1.53
CA HIS A 97 40.85 37.13 0.19
C HIS A 97 40.04 36.22 -0.74
N MET A 98 40.33 34.91 -0.74
CA MET A 98 39.59 33.95 -1.55
C MET A 98 38.09 34.05 -1.25
N ASN A 99 37.72 34.08 0.04
CA ASN A 99 36.33 34.23 0.48
C ASN A 99 35.71 35.58 0.14
N VAL A 100 36.46 36.68 0.26
CA VAL A 100 35.98 38.01 -0.17
C VAL A 100 35.69 38.00 -1.67
N ARG A 101 36.58 37.44 -2.49
CA ARG A 101 36.40 37.39 -3.94
C ARG A 101 35.23 36.50 -4.34
N MET A 102 35.07 35.32 -3.74
CA MET A 102 33.93 34.44 -4.00
C MET A 102 32.60 35.03 -3.52
N GLY A 103 32.62 35.92 -2.52
CA GLY A 103 31.42 36.60 -2.03
C GLY A 103 31.03 37.87 -2.81
N ASP A 104 31.95 38.42 -3.61
CA ASP A 104 31.74 39.70 -4.31
C ASP A 104 32.61 39.78 -5.59
N PHE A 105 32.15 39.12 -6.65
CA PHE A 105 32.71 39.31 -7.98
C PHE A 105 32.30 40.66 -8.55
N GLU A 106 33.17 41.29 -9.35
CA GLU A 106 32.78 42.44 -10.15
C GLU A 106 32.07 42.01 -11.44
N LYS A 107 31.31 42.92 -12.06
CA LYS A 107 30.69 42.64 -13.36
C LYS A 107 31.76 42.45 -14.44
N TYR A 108 31.64 41.36 -15.21
CA TYR A 108 32.47 41.17 -16.39
C TYR A 108 32.18 42.26 -17.43
N ASN A 109 33.19 43.11 -17.69
CA ASN A 109 33.03 44.37 -18.39
C ASN A 109 32.80 44.24 -19.91
N GLN A 110 32.90 43.02 -20.48
CA GLN A 110 32.58 42.71 -21.88
C GLN A 110 31.30 41.90 -22.07
N SER A 111 30.51 41.67 -21.01
CA SER A 111 29.24 40.93 -21.12
C SER A 111 28.02 41.79 -20.88
N SER A 112 26.97 41.45 -21.63
CA SER A 112 25.63 41.99 -21.45
C SER A 112 24.80 41.18 -20.45
N ALA A 113 25.29 40.02 -20.00
CA ALA A 113 24.60 39.18 -19.02
C ALA A 113 24.38 39.90 -17.69
N ALA A 114 23.38 39.43 -16.94
CA ALA A 114 23.13 39.87 -15.58
C ALA A 114 24.37 39.62 -14.72
N HIS A 115 24.65 40.56 -13.81
CA HIS A 115 25.79 40.43 -12.93
C HIS A 115 25.43 39.52 -11.74
N VAL A 116 26.29 38.55 -11.46
CA VAL A 116 26.14 37.60 -10.35
C VAL A 116 27.34 37.80 -9.40
N PRO A 117 27.23 38.68 -8.38
CA PRO A 117 28.33 38.98 -7.47
C PRO A 117 28.63 37.86 -6.47
N GLU A 118 27.58 37.25 -5.90
CA GLU A 118 27.73 36.21 -4.87
C GLU A 118 27.76 34.81 -5.52
N SER A 119 28.83 34.06 -5.25
CA SER A 119 29.01 32.70 -5.78
C SER A 119 28.28 31.63 -4.98
N GLY A 120 27.91 31.89 -3.73
CA GLY A 120 27.42 30.87 -2.80
C GLY A 120 28.48 29.89 -2.30
N ILE A 121 29.77 30.14 -2.55
CA ILE A 121 30.89 29.24 -2.20
C ILE A 121 31.82 29.92 -1.22
N ARG A 122 32.29 29.19 -0.21
CA ARG A 122 33.35 29.64 0.71
C ARG A 122 34.39 28.55 0.91
N PHE A 123 35.61 28.96 1.17
CA PHE A 123 36.74 28.11 1.50
C PHE A 123 36.98 28.10 3.00
N LYS A 124 37.37 26.94 3.54
CA LYS A 124 37.64 26.75 4.96
C LYS A 124 38.81 25.79 5.14
N LEU A 125 39.59 26.00 6.21
CA LEU A 125 40.69 25.09 6.57
C LEU A 125 40.12 23.76 7.06
N TYR A 126 40.64 22.65 6.53
CA TYR A 126 40.31 21.33 7.04
C TYR A 126 41.33 20.89 8.08
N THR A 127 40.84 20.39 9.21
CA THR A 127 41.71 19.94 10.30
C THR A 127 41.09 18.78 11.06
N GLU A 128 41.92 17.84 11.50
CA GLU A 128 41.52 16.76 12.40
C GLU A 128 42.25 16.94 13.74
N PRO A 129 41.54 17.24 14.85
CA PRO A 129 42.15 17.58 16.14
C PRO A 129 43.12 16.53 16.72
N ASN A 130 43.04 15.30 16.23
CA ASN A 130 43.86 14.17 16.69
C ASN A 130 45.03 13.86 15.74
N ASN A 131 45.19 14.58 14.63
CA ASN A 131 46.33 14.40 13.74
C ASN A 131 47.57 15.09 14.34
N PRO A 132 48.61 14.35 14.75
CA PRO A 132 49.80 14.95 15.35
C PRO A 132 50.59 15.83 14.36
N ASN A 133 50.43 15.62 13.05
CA ASN A 133 51.07 16.45 12.02
C ASN A 133 50.32 17.77 11.80
N ASP A 134 49.08 17.90 12.27
CA ASP A 134 48.25 19.08 12.10
C ASP A 134 48.29 20.01 13.32
N SER A 135 49.50 20.52 13.59
CA SER A 135 49.75 21.38 14.75
C SER A 135 49.15 22.78 14.62
N TYR A 136 48.74 23.19 13.41
CA TYR A 136 48.28 24.56 13.12
C TYR A 136 46.92 24.63 12.42
N GLY A 137 46.14 23.54 12.41
CA GLY A 137 44.76 23.55 11.98
C GLY A 137 44.57 23.69 10.47
N GLY A 138 45.20 22.82 9.68
CA GLY A 138 45.16 22.79 8.21
C GLY A 138 46.30 23.57 7.53
N ILE A 139 47.28 24.02 8.32
CA ILE A 139 48.47 24.73 7.84
C ILE A 139 49.71 23.92 8.22
N PHE A 140 50.52 23.59 7.23
CA PHE A 140 51.65 22.68 7.38
C PHE A 140 52.96 23.31 6.92
N PHE A 141 54.04 22.98 7.63
CA PHE A 141 55.40 23.39 7.29
C PHE A 141 56.23 22.12 7.06
N HIS A 142 56.85 22.04 5.89
CA HIS A 142 57.59 20.85 5.45
C HIS A 142 59.02 21.21 5.11
N GLU A 143 59.98 20.47 5.66
CA GLU A 143 61.41 20.68 5.42
C GLU A 143 61.90 19.75 4.30
N SER A 144 62.19 20.29 3.12
CA SER A 144 62.70 19.49 2.00
C SER A 144 63.55 20.30 1.04
N ASP A 145 64.87 20.15 1.12
CA ASP A 145 65.78 20.73 0.14
C ASP A 145 65.52 20.20 -1.28
N ASP A 146 65.07 18.95 -1.44
CA ASP A 146 64.84 18.37 -2.78
C ASP A 146 63.68 19.06 -3.50
N PHE A 147 62.53 19.25 -2.84
CA PHE A 147 61.38 19.93 -3.42
C PHE A 147 61.57 21.45 -3.43
N PHE A 148 62.20 22.02 -2.40
CA PHE A 148 62.54 23.44 -2.37
C PHE A 148 63.48 23.81 -3.53
N ASN A 149 64.54 23.04 -3.75
CA ASN A 149 65.52 23.34 -4.79
C ASN A 149 65.00 23.03 -6.20
N GLN A 150 64.02 22.16 -6.41
CA GLN A 150 63.41 22.02 -7.74
C GLN A 150 62.79 23.34 -8.23
N GLY A 151 62.32 24.16 -7.30
CA GLY A 151 61.72 25.45 -7.58
C GLY A 151 60.30 25.33 -8.14
N TYR A 152 59.52 26.39 -8.00
CA TYR A 152 58.13 26.45 -8.46
C TYR A 152 57.90 25.86 -9.87
N ASP A 153 58.68 26.27 -10.89
CA ASP A 153 58.46 25.89 -12.30
C ASP A 153 58.66 24.39 -12.59
N ASN A 154 59.41 23.66 -11.76
CA ASN A 154 59.74 22.26 -12.00
C ASN A 154 59.01 21.29 -11.06
N ASN A 155 58.26 21.80 -10.08
CA ASN A 155 57.52 20.97 -9.15
C ASN A 155 56.15 20.59 -9.71
N ASN A 156 55.91 19.29 -9.86
CA ASN A 156 54.57 18.79 -10.22
C ASN A 156 53.67 18.82 -8.97
N PRO A 157 52.50 19.49 -9.01
CA PRO A 157 51.57 19.54 -7.88
C PRO A 157 51.15 18.16 -7.36
N ASN A 158 51.05 17.15 -8.24
CA ASN A 158 50.70 15.79 -7.84
C ASN A 158 51.83 15.11 -7.07
N ASN A 159 53.09 15.42 -7.36
CA ASN A 159 54.23 14.87 -6.61
C ASN A 159 54.24 15.46 -5.19
N LEU A 160 54.01 16.77 -5.08
CA LEU A 160 53.89 17.45 -3.79
C LEU A 160 52.71 16.92 -2.98
N LYS A 161 51.54 16.73 -3.62
CA LYS A 161 50.38 16.11 -2.98
C LYS A 161 50.69 14.70 -2.50
N THR A 162 51.35 13.88 -3.33
CA THR A 162 51.73 12.50 -2.97
C THR A 162 52.67 12.46 -1.77
N GLU A 163 53.60 13.41 -1.67
CA GLU A 163 54.60 13.44 -0.60
C GLU A 163 54.06 14.06 0.70
N PHE A 164 53.30 15.15 0.61
CA PHE A 164 53.04 16.05 1.73
C PHE A 164 51.56 16.22 2.10
N THR A 165 50.61 15.61 1.37
CA THR A 165 49.19 15.68 1.75
C THR A 165 48.95 14.91 3.04
N GLU A 166 48.15 15.47 3.94
CA GLU A 166 47.75 14.80 5.19
C GLU A 166 46.36 14.16 5.06
N TYR A 167 45.51 14.68 4.16
CA TYR A 167 44.10 14.27 4.05
C TYR A 167 43.68 13.85 2.63
N ASN A 168 44.64 13.69 1.71
CA ASN A 168 44.44 13.17 0.36
C ASN A 168 43.38 13.97 -0.43
N GLN A 169 42.35 13.30 -0.95
CA GLN A 169 41.31 13.90 -1.78
C GLN A 169 40.25 14.67 -0.98
N ARG A 170 40.28 14.62 0.36
CA ARG A 170 39.33 15.36 1.21
C ARG A 170 39.54 16.87 1.21
N VAL A 171 40.68 17.32 0.68
CA VAL A 171 41.13 18.70 0.74
C VAL A 171 41.79 19.11 -0.58
N LEU A 172 41.62 20.38 -0.94
CA LEU A 172 42.40 21.03 -1.98
C LEU A 172 43.70 21.57 -1.35
N ASP A 173 44.82 20.92 -1.64
CA ASP A 173 46.12 21.29 -1.05
C ASP A 173 46.80 22.41 -1.86
N ILE A 174 47.23 23.46 -1.18
CA ILE A 174 47.91 24.62 -1.76
C ILE A 174 49.35 24.64 -1.25
N PHE A 175 50.28 24.26 -2.11
CA PHE A 175 51.71 24.18 -1.82
C PHE A 175 52.43 25.47 -2.20
N PHE A 176 53.18 26.04 -1.26
CA PHE A 176 54.07 27.16 -1.49
C PHE A 176 55.50 26.66 -1.64
N VAL A 177 56.05 26.79 -2.85
CA VAL A 177 57.43 26.41 -3.18
C VAL A 177 58.13 27.58 -3.84
N GLU A 178 59.30 27.94 -3.33
CA GLU A 178 60.05 29.11 -3.81
C GLU A 178 60.63 28.91 -5.23
N GLN A 179 60.85 29.98 -6.00
CA GLN A 179 61.54 29.92 -7.29
C GLN A 179 63.07 29.91 -7.10
N GLN A 180 63.79 29.16 -7.94
CA GLN A 180 65.25 29.25 -7.95
C GLN A 180 65.71 30.60 -8.54
N ASN A 181 66.53 31.32 -7.78
CA ASN A 181 67.25 32.52 -8.23
C ASN A 181 68.05 32.23 -9.51
N ASN A 182 67.57 32.67 -10.69
CA ASN A 182 68.37 32.72 -11.91
C ASN A 182 68.58 34.20 -12.33
N PRO A 183 69.73 34.81 -12.05
CA PRO A 183 69.97 36.25 -12.26
C PRO A 183 70.01 36.70 -13.73
N THR A 184 69.82 35.79 -14.69
CA THR A 184 69.99 36.06 -16.12
C THR A 184 68.70 36.06 -16.94
N ASP A 185 67.55 35.69 -16.37
CA ASP A 185 66.28 35.88 -17.08
C ASP A 185 65.83 37.34 -16.95
N SER A 186 66.15 38.07 -18.01
CA SER A 186 65.85 39.48 -18.25
C SER A 186 64.42 39.84 -17.89
N MET A 187 64.24 40.91 -17.08
CA MET A 187 63.41 42.11 -17.29
C MET A 187 62.11 42.03 -18.15
N ALA A 188 61.49 40.87 -18.32
CA ALA A 188 60.32 40.65 -19.15
C ALA A 188 59.25 39.93 -18.32
N VAL A 189 58.23 40.72 -17.97
CA VAL A 189 56.93 40.41 -17.34
C VAL A 189 56.93 39.84 -15.89
N PRO A 190 56.55 40.66 -14.88
CA PRO A 190 56.43 40.30 -13.44
C PRO A 190 55.44 39.20 -13.00
N PHE A 191 54.89 38.35 -13.88
CA PHE A 191 53.55 37.79 -13.61
C PHE A 191 53.38 36.27 -13.86
N THR A 192 54.39 35.45 -13.59
CA THR A 192 54.41 34.02 -14.01
C THR A 192 54.52 32.95 -12.91
N HIS A 193 54.32 33.23 -11.62
CA HIS A 193 54.72 32.30 -10.54
C HIS A 193 53.61 31.62 -9.71
N ILE A 194 52.48 31.23 -10.32
CA ILE A 194 51.53 30.24 -9.73
C ILE A 194 51.01 29.33 -10.85
N SER A 195 51.07 28.01 -10.64
CA SER A 195 50.59 26.98 -11.58
C SER A 195 49.83 25.93 -10.78
N GLY A 196 48.55 25.79 -11.10
CA GLY A 196 47.75 24.65 -10.72
C GLY A 196 47.84 23.58 -11.79
N SER A 197 47.88 22.32 -11.38
CA SER A 197 47.50 21.24 -12.29
C SER A 197 45.98 21.19 -12.30
N ALA A 198 45.34 21.69 -13.36
CA ALA A 198 43.96 21.33 -13.65
C ALA A 198 43.86 19.80 -13.81
N PRO A 199 42.73 19.16 -13.45
CA PRO A 199 42.48 17.78 -13.83
C PRO A 199 42.21 17.72 -15.35
N GLY A 200 43.28 17.85 -16.13
CA GLY A 200 43.27 17.44 -17.52
C GLY A 200 43.19 15.92 -17.56
N ILE A 201 42.17 15.41 -18.25
CA ILE A 201 41.98 14.03 -18.71
C ILE A 201 43.29 13.22 -18.61
N GLY A 202 43.45 12.47 -17.52
CA GLY A 202 44.58 11.53 -17.33
C GLY A 202 45.39 11.59 -16.03
N ALA A 203 45.10 12.45 -15.04
CA ALA A 203 45.82 12.47 -13.76
C ALA A 203 45.01 11.80 -12.62
N LEU A 204 45.46 10.63 -12.18
CA LEU A 204 44.84 9.79 -11.13
C LEU A 204 44.85 10.38 -9.69
N LEU A 205 45.27 11.64 -9.48
CA LEU A 205 45.47 12.25 -8.14
C LEU A 205 45.10 13.76 -8.01
N GLY A 206 44.44 14.36 -9.00
CA GLY A 206 44.40 15.83 -9.22
C GLY A 206 43.51 16.70 -8.32
N SER A 207 44.05 17.19 -7.18
CA SER A 207 43.48 18.33 -6.41
C SER A 207 44.57 19.08 -5.63
N ALA A 208 45.53 19.69 -6.34
CA ALA A 208 46.61 20.45 -5.72
C ALA A 208 47.05 21.66 -6.56
N ILE A 209 47.48 22.72 -5.87
CA ILE A 209 47.95 23.98 -6.44
C ILE A 209 49.39 24.22 -5.96
N VAL A 210 50.26 24.76 -6.82
CA VAL A 210 51.62 25.16 -6.44
C VAL A 210 51.81 26.67 -6.68
N ALA A 211 52.35 27.37 -5.70
CA ALA A 211 52.52 28.82 -5.69
C ALA A 211 53.95 29.23 -5.29
N GLY A 212 54.56 30.16 -6.04
CA GLY A 212 55.92 30.69 -5.80
C GLY A 212 55.93 32.17 -5.41
N MET A 213 55.10 32.56 -4.44
CA MET A 213 54.80 33.98 -4.14
C MET A 213 55.83 34.71 -3.25
N TYR A 214 56.81 34.02 -2.65
CA TYR A 214 57.69 34.61 -1.64
C TYR A 214 58.92 35.34 -2.23
N SER A 215 59.53 34.86 -3.33
CA SER A 215 60.60 35.58 -4.05
C SER A 215 60.23 37.02 -4.37
N ASP A 216 59.02 37.24 -4.85
CA ASP A 216 58.55 38.56 -5.27
C ASP A 216 58.44 39.56 -4.11
N HIS A 217 58.31 39.09 -2.87
CA HIS A 217 58.30 39.92 -1.65
C HIS A 217 59.71 40.40 -1.25
N ILE A 218 60.76 39.64 -1.58
CA ILE A 218 62.14 39.89 -1.13
C ILE A 218 63.02 40.61 -2.16
N PHE A 219 62.54 40.89 -3.37
CA PHE A 219 63.28 41.64 -4.40
C PHE A 219 63.19 43.17 -4.23
N ASP A 220 64.35 43.87 -4.24
CA ASP A 220 64.47 45.35 -4.22
C ASP A 220 63.94 45.98 -5.53
N THR A 221 62.96 46.88 -5.40
CA THR A 221 62.16 47.45 -6.50
C THR A 221 62.53 48.88 -6.89
N SER A 222 63.72 49.38 -6.53
CA SER A 222 64.15 50.75 -6.85
C SER A 222 64.11 51.19 -8.34
N ASN A 223 63.81 50.29 -9.29
CA ASN A 223 63.67 50.58 -10.73
C ASN A 223 62.29 50.22 -11.37
N TYR A 224 61.24 49.92 -10.60
CA TYR A 224 59.94 49.51 -11.15
C TYR A 224 58.83 50.56 -10.95
N ASN A 225 58.23 51.06 -12.03
CA ASN A 225 57.19 52.11 -12.04
C ASN A 225 55.74 51.57 -11.86
N GLY A 226 55.54 50.40 -11.26
CA GLY A 226 54.26 49.68 -11.28
C GLY A 226 53.83 49.06 -9.96
N GLY A 227 53.77 49.81 -8.86
CA GLY A 227 53.23 49.34 -7.57
C GLY A 227 54.17 48.43 -6.76
N GLU A 228 54.07 48.49 -5.43
CA GLU A 228 54.78 47.61 -4.50
C GLU A 228 54.44 46.14 -4.80
N ARG A 229 55.40 45.22 -4.85
CA ARG A 229 55.17 43.77 -4.93
C ARG A 229 54.98 43.20 -3.52
N ASP A 230 53.72 43.11 -3.09
CA ASP A 230 53.32 42.47 -1.83
C ASP A 230 52.63 41.13 -2.15
N ILE A 231 52.69 40.14 -1.23
CA ILE A 231 51.93 38.88 -1.32
C ILE A 231 50.44 39.15 -1.57
N VAL A 232 49.97 40.31 -1.11
CA VAL A 232 48.65 40.88 -1.34
C VAL A 232 48.31 41.06 -2.83
N ASN A 233 49.27 41.16 -3.75
CA ASN A 233 48.97 41.39 -5.18
C ASN A 233 48.72 40.12 -6.00
N TYR A 234 49.02 38.94 -5.46
CA TYR A 234 48.80 37.65 -6.12
C TYR A 234 47.46 37.01 -5.76
N LYS A 235 46.67 37.74 -4.98
CA LYS A 235 45.32 37.43 -4.53
C LYS A 235 44.40 36.93 -5.65
N SER A 236 44.40 37.56 -6.83
CA SER A 236 43.58 37.14 -7.97
C SER A 236 44.13 35.90 -8.69
N VAL A 237 45.44 35.67 -8.60
CA VAL A 237 46.10 34.51 -9.22
C VAL A 237 45.84 33.24 -8.41
N ALA A 238 45.81 33.32 -7.07
CA ALA A 238 45.40 32.20 -6.24
C ALA A 238 43.96 31.77 -6.55
N VAL A 239 43.04 32.73 -6.68
CA VAL A 239 41.65 32.45 -7.07
C VAL A 239 41.59 31.83 -8.48
N HIS A 240 42.38 32.32 -9.44
CA HIS A 240 42.48 31.74 -10.79
C HIS A 240 42.80 30.24 -10.78
N GLU A 241 43.82 29.82 -10.03
CA GLU A 241 44.20 28.40 -9.97
C GLU A 241 43.18 27.53 -9.23
N ILE A 242 42.50 28.10 -8.23
CA ILE A 242 41.40 27.41 -7.56
C ILE A 242 40.25 27.20 -8.55
N LEU A 243 39.93 28.20 -9.36
CA LEU A 243 38.86 28.10 -10.35
C LEU A 243 39.13 27.01 -11.40
N HIS A 244 40.39 26.69 -11.72
CA HIS A 244 40.75 25.51 -12.51
C HIS A 244 40.39 24.19 -11.81
N ASN A 245 40.61 24.10 -10.50
CA ASN A 245 40.21 22.94 -9.70
C ASN A 245 38.68 22.86 -9.55
N LEU A 246 37.98 23.99 -9.69
CA LEU A 246 36.52 24.05 -9.73
C LEU A 246 35.93 23.86 -11.15
N GLY A 247 36.74 23.41 -12.11
CA GLY A 247 36.27 22.99 -13.44
C GLY A 247 36.40 24.04 -14.55
N LEU A 248 36.92 25.25 -14.27
CA LEU A 248 37.05 26.27 -15.31
C LEU A 248 38.26 26.05 -16.22
N HIS A 249 38.09 26.44 -17.48
CA HIS A 249 39.19 26.65 -18.42
C HIS A 249 39.53 28.13 -18.54
N HIS A 250 40.71 28.41 -19.09
CA HIS A 250 41.08 29.76 -19.49
C HIS A 250 40.00 30.38 -20.39
N SER A 251 39.71 31.66 -20.17
CA SER A 251 38.59 32.32 -20.83
C SER A 251 38.83 32.65 -22.30
N PHE A 252 40.09 32.68 -22.74
CA PHE A 252 40.46 32.94 -24.13
C PHE A 252 40.47 31.70 -25.02
N VAL A 253 40.19 30.50 -24.48
CA VAL A 253 40.31 29.24 -25.23
C VAL A 253 39.08 28.99 -26.12
N CYS A 254 39.31 28.52 -27.34
CA CYS A 254 38.28 28.32 -28.35
C CYS A 254 37.22 27.27 -27.99
N VAL A 255 37.60 26.28 -27.19
CA VAL A 255 36.73 25.19 -26.71
C VAL A 255 36.09 25.49 -25.36
N ASN A 256 36.21 26.72 -24.85
CA ASN A 256 35.55 27.13 -23.62
C ASN A 256 34.02 27.10 -23.82
N GLU A 257 33.30 26.41 -22.96
CA GLU A 257 31.85 26.21 -23.07
C GLU A 257 31.03 27.50 -22.89
N CYS A 258 31.59 28.51 -22.23
CA CYS A 258 30.95 29.83 -22.10
C CYS A 258 31.16 30.73 -23.32
N ARG A 259 31.94 30.26 -24.30
CA ARG A 259 32.09 30.95 -25.58
C ARG A 259 30.74 30.98 -26.29
N PHE A 260 30.31 32.20 -26.66
CA PHE A 260 28.98 32.49 -27.24
C PHE A 260 27.79 32.49 -26.26
N VAL A 261 28.02 32.25 -24.97
CA VAL A 261 26.99 32.42 -23.94
C VAL A 261 27.08 33.84 -23.37
N ASP A 262 28.14 34.12 -22.63
CA ASP A 262 28.35 35.40 -21.95
C ASP A 262 29.83 35.79 -21.83
N LEU A 263 30.72 35.02 -22.44
CA LEU A 263 32.17 35.24 -22.42
C LEU A 263 32.66 35.78 -23.76
N ASN A 264 33.48 36.84 -23.74
CA ASN A 264 34.11 37.39 -24.94
C ASN A 264 35.55 36.87 -25.06
N THR A 265 35.67 35.67 -25.64
CA THR A 265 36.95 34.98 -25.81
C THR A 265 37.95 35.80 -26.64
N GLU A 266 37.48 36.62 -27.59
CA GLU A 266 38.33 37.42 -28.47
C GLU A 266 38.96 38.60 -27.70
N ALA A 267 38.15 39.30 -26.90
CA ALA A 267 38.62 40.39 -26.05
C ALA A 267 39.54 39.89 -24.92
N ASP A 268 39.25 38.71 -24.36
CA ASP A 268 40.13 38.06 -23.38
C ASP A 268 41.46 37.61 -23.99
N CYS A 269 41.46 37.17 -25.26
CA CYS A 269 42.66 36.79 -26.01
C CYS A 269 43.51 37.99 -26.47
N ASN A 270 42.91 39.17 -26.60
CA ASN A 270 43.57 40.45 -26.88
C ASN A 270 44.47 40.47 -28.14
N THR A 271 44.06 39.78 -29.20
CA THR A 271 44.85 39.66 -30.45
C THR A 271 44.05 40.17 -31.65
N PRO A 272 44.53 41.17 -32.41
CA PRO A 272 43.82 41.65 -33.60
C PRO A 272 43.77 40.57 -34.71
N GLY A 273 42.58 40.06 -35.01
CA GLY A 273 42.33 39.16 -36.15
C GLY A 273 42.28 37.65 -35.83
N GLU A 274 42.51 37.24 -34.58
CA GLU A 274 42.26 35.87 -34.10
C GLU A 274 41.15 35.87 -33.05
N ALA A 275 40.14 34.99 -33.19
CA ALA A 275 38.96 34.98 -32.32
C ALA A 275 39.20 34.36 -30.93
N CYS A 276 40.16 33.44 -30.79
CA CYS A 276 40.43 32.70 -29.54
C CYS A 276 41.71 31.85 -29.68
N SER A 277 42.26 31.36 -28.56
CA SER A 277 43.38 30.42 -28.57
C SER A 277 42.90 28.98 -28.80
N VAL A 278 43.51 28.30 -29.78
CA VAL A 278 43.33 26.83 -29.93
C VAL A 278 44.22 26.04 -28.98
N PHE A 279 45.18 26.70 -28.32
CA PHE A 279 46.05 26.10 -27.31
C PHE A 279 45.50 26.35 -25.90
N LEU A 280 45.44 25.30 -25.07
CA LEU A 280 45.01 25.37 -23.67
C LEU A 280 45.86 26.36 -22.84
N ASN A 281 47.14 26.49 -23.19
CA ASN A 281 48.12 27.28 -22.46
C ASN A 281 48.30 28.70 -23.05
N GLY A 282 47.56 29.03 -24.11
CA GLY A 282 47.60 30.34 -24.79
C GLY A 282 48.89 30.71 -25.53
N ASN A 283 49.93 29.86 -25.53
CA ASN A 283 51.21 30.17 -26.17
C ASN A 283 51.17 30.00 -27.69
N SER A 284 51.29 31.11 -28.41
CA SER A 284 51.75 31.10 -29.81
C SER A 284 53.28 31.13 -29.84
N THR A 285 53.89 30.20 -30.56
CA THR A 285 55.20 30.45 -31.16
C THR A 285 55.05 31.53 -32.24
N PRO A 286 55.97 32.50 -32.37
CA PRO A 286 55.90 33.51 -33.43
C PRO A 286 55.77 32.84 -34.81
N GLY A 287 54.66 33.10 -35.52
CA GLY A 287 54.39 32.55 -36.85
C GLY A 287 53.40 31.38 -36.91
N VAL A 288 52.82 30.94 -35.78
CA VAL A 288 51.71 29.96 -35.75
C VAL A 288 50.40 30.69 -35.45
N THR A 289 49.42 30.54 -36.34
CA THR A 289 48.06 31.05 -36.15
C THR A 289 47.35 30.34 -35.00
N GLY A 290 46.75 31.07 -34.06
CA GLY A 290 45.88 30.54 -33.00
C GLY A 290 46.35 30.72 -31.55
N GLY A 291 47.11 31.77 -31.21
CA GLY A 291 47.57 32.02 -29.84
C GLY A 291 47.51 33.50 -29.43
N CYS A 292 47.33 33.75 -28.13
CA CYS A 292 46.94 35.06 -27.60
C CYS A 292 48.14 35.99 -27.30
N ALA A 293 48.14 37.18 -27.89
CA ALA A 293 49.13 38.24 -27.66
C ALA A 293 48.70 39.17 -26.51
N GLY A 294 49.60 39.47 -25.58
CA GLY A 294 49.39 40.56 -24.60
C GLY A 294 48.29 40.31 -23.56
N ARG A 295 48.22 39.11 -22.97
CA ARG A 295 47.24 38.70 -21.94
C ARG A 295 47.13 39.67 -20.74
N SER A 296 48.26 40.23 -20.30
CA SER A 296 48.32 41.24 -19.22
C SER A 296 47.77 42.62 -19.60
N THR A 297 47.52 42.87 -20.90
CA THR A 297 46.99 44.15 -21.42
C THR A 297 45.59 44.04 -22.01
N SER A 298 44.94 42.88 -21.86
CA SER A 298 43.55 42.69 -22.32
C SER A 298 42.64 43.75 -21.68
N PRO A 299 41.61 44.27 -22.38
CA PRO A 299 40.70 45.28 -21.82
C PRO A 299 39.68 44.71 -20.83
N THR A 300 39.65 43.39 -20.65
CA THR A 300 38.60 42.75 -19.86
C THR A 300 38.95 42.65 -18.38
N ASN A 301 38.06 42.16 -17.52
CA ASN A 301 38.35 41.92 -16.09
C ASN A 301 38.08 40.47 -15.64
N ASN A 302 38.00 39.52 -16.59
CA ASN A 302 37.80 38.10 -16.28
C ASN A 302 39.02 37.50 -15.57
N ILE A 303 38.82 36.77 -14.48
CA ILE A 303 39.90 36.14 -13.71
C ILE A 303 40.64 35.09 -14.54
N MET A 304 39.93 34.35 -15.41
CA MET A 304 40.50 33.23 -16.19
C MET A 304 41.30 33.66 -17.43
N ARG A 305 41.62 34.97 -17.59
CA ARG A 305 42.43 35.50 -18.71
C ARG A 305 43.92 35.70 -18.41
N HIS A 306 44.38 35.36 -17.19
CA HIS A 306 45.70 35.68 -16.61
C HIS A 306 45.93 37.16 -16.24
N GLY A 307 44.96 37.81 -15.58
CA GLY A 307 45.12 39.18 -15.06
C GLY A 307 45.26 39.24 -13.54
N VAL A 308 46.36 39.79 -13.01
CA VAL A 308 46.58 39.91 -11.55
C VAL A 308 45.59 40.84 -10.84
N THR A 309 45.00 41.80 -11.55
CA THR A 309 43.94 42.70 -11.03
C THR A 309 42.55 42.29 -11.53
N ALA A 310 42.39 41.11 -12.11
CA ALA A 310 41.09 40.66 -12.59
C ALA A 310 40.19 40.23 -11.42
N THR A 311 38.90 40.49 -11.55
CA THR A 311 37.96 40.53 -10.43
C THR A 311 36.59 39.92 -10.76
N ALA A 312 36.38 39.50 -12.01
CA ALA A 312 35.10 39.03 -12.52
C ALA A 312 35.17 37.58 -13.02
N ILE A 313 34.04 36.89 -12.91
CA ILE A 313 33.70 35.70 -13.70
C ILE A 313 32.36 35.96 -14.39
N THR A 314 32.01 35.17 -15.40
CA THR A 314 30.69 35.25 -16.03
C THR A 314 29.69 34.34 -15.33
N PRO A 315 28.37 34.59 -15.46
CA PRO A 315 27.34 33.67 -14.99
C PRO A 315 27.56 32.22 -15.47
N CYS A 316 27.84 32.00 -16.75
CA CYS A 316 28.15 30.66 -17.27
C CYS A 316 29.34 30.01 -16.53
N GLN A 317 30.41 30.77 -16.28
CA GLN A 317 31.54 30.27 -15.50
C GLN A 317 31.13 29.87 -14.08
N LEU A 318 30.28 30.66 -13.41
CA LEU A 318 29.75 30.28 -12.11
C LEU A 318 28.88 29.02 -12.16
N GLY A 319 28.09 28.87 -13.23
CA GLY A 319 27.27 27.67 -13.47
C GLY A 319 28.12 26.39 -13.55
N ILE A 320 29.25 26.43 -14.26
CA ILE A 320 30.20 25.30 -14.34
C ILE A 320 30.76 24.94 -12.97
N ILE A 321 31.17 25.95 -12.19
CA ILE A 321 31.70 25.74 -10.83
C ILE A 321 30.66 25.07 -9.94
N GLN A 322 29.43 25.59 -9.94
CA GLN A 322 28.32 25.08 -9.15
C GLN A 322 27.95 23.65 -9.57
N TYR A 323 27.88 23.38 -10.88
CA TYR A 323 27.68 22.03 -11.42
C TYR A 323 28.77 21.07 -10.96
N HIS A 324 30.05 21.47 -11.03
CA HIS A 324 31.16 20.66 -10.58
C HIS A 324 31.02 20.26 -9.10
N LEU A 325 30.65 21.21 -8.24
CA LEU A 325 30.47 20.93 -6.81
C LEU A 325 29.23 20.05 -6.53
N LEU A 326 28.08 20.39 -7.11
CA LEU A 326 26.81 19.72 -6.79
C LEU A 326 26.62 18.38 -7.49
N VAL A 327 27.12 18.23 -8.71
CA VAL A 327 26.94 17.02 -9.53
C VAL A 327 28.14 16.10 -9.45
N ASN A 328 29.36 16.62 -9.62
CA ASN A 328 30.56 15.77 -9.58
C ASN A 328 31.03 15.47 -8.15
N GLN A 329 30.60 16.28 -7.17
CA GLN A 329 30.90 16.12 -5.74
C GLN A 329 32.36 15.75 -5.46
N PRO A 330 33.31 16.65 -5.76
CA PRO A 330 34.71 16.39 -5.49
C PRO A 330 34.94 16.17 -3.99
N GLY A 331 35.92 15.34 -3.62
CA GLY A 331 36.17 14.98 -2.22
C GLY A 331 36.48 16.15 -1.28
N TYR A 332 36.88 17.30 -1.81
CA TYR A 332 37.10 18.55 -1.07
C TYR A 332 35.85 19.42 -0.86
N LEU A 333 34.68 18.99 -1.34
CA LEU A 333 33.41 19.59 -0.93
C LEU A 333 33.01 19.05 0.45
N GLU A 334 32.65 19.93 1.37
CA GLU A 334 32.02 19.54 2.62
C GLU A 334 30.62 18.95 2.34
N PHE A 335 30.45 17.67 2.62
CA PHE A 335 29.16 16.99 2.51
C PHE A 335 28.47 16.96 3.88
N ASP A 336 27.82 18.08 4.25
CA ASP A 336 27.10 18.28 5.51
C ASP A 336 25.59 18.54 5.27
N PHE A 337 25.05 18.02 4.16
CA PHE A 337 23.63 18.19 3.80
C PHE A 337 22.67 17.21 4.49
N CYS A 338 23.16 16.47 5.48
CA CYS A 338 22.40 15.40 6.13
C CYS A 338 21.57 15.87 7.31
N GLU A 339 21.88 17.03 7.87
CA GLU A 339 21.25 17.56 9.08
C GLU A 339 20.39 18.79 8.77
N LEU A 340 19.30 18.92 9.52
CA LEU A 340 18.46 20.11 9.49
C LEU A 340 19.16 21.22 10.29
N SER A 341 19.92 22.08 9.60
CA SER A 341 20.79 23.09 10.23
C SER A 341 20.50 24.54 9.83
N GLU A 342 19.68 24.75 8.81
CA GLU A 342 19.36 26.07 8.25
C GLU A 342 17.87 26.42 8.39
N PRO A 343 17.49 27.72 8.35
CA PRO A 343 16.09 28.14 8.36
C PRO A 343 15.30 27.60 7.16
N ASP A 344 13.99 27.41 7.34
CA ASP A 344 13.08 26.93 6.29
C ASP A 344 13.15 27.79 5.02
N ILE A 345 13.18 27.12 3.87
CA ILE A 345 13.03 27.75 2.56
C ILE A 345 11.54 27.99 2.31
N ILE A 346 11.15 29.22 1.97
CA ILE A 346 9.75 29.59 1.76
C ILE A 346 9.59 30.13 0.34
N ILE A 347 8.73 29.48 -0.45
CA ILE A 347 8.23 30.04 -1.72
C ILE A 347 7.02 30.90 -1.38
N HIS A 348 7.17 32.21 -1.47
CA HIS A 348 6.21 33.17 -0.98
C HIS A 348 4.97 33.30 -1.89
N THR A 349 3.87 33.78 -1.31
CA THR A 349 2.61 34.00 -2.03
C THR A 349 2.80 34.81 -3.31
N GLY A 350 2.34 34.24 -4.43
CA GLY A 350 2.42 34.84 -5.76
C GLY A 350 3.71 34.54 -6.52
N GLU A 351 4.67 33.85 -5.90
CA GLU A 351 5.89 33.41 -6.58
C GLU A 351 5.67 32.11 -7.35
N HIS A 352 6.31 32.03 -8.52
CA HIS A 352 6.26 30.85 -9.39
C HIS A 352 7.69 30.49 -9.80
N ILE A 353 8.31 29.60 -9.04
CA ILE A 353 9.74 29.27 -9.14
C ILE A 353 9.93 27.92 -9.83
N VAL A 354 11.01 27.81 -10.61
CA VAL A 354 11.43 26.55 -11.25
C VAL A 354 12.88 26.27 -10.86
N TRP A 355 13.12 25.12 -10.24
CA TRP A 355 14.45 24.60 -9.95
C TRP A 355 14.87 23.64 -11.05
N LYS A 356 15.85 24.07 -11.85
CA LYS A 356 16.42 23.35 -13.00
C LYS A 356 17.79 22.74 -12.73
N SER A 357 18.20 22.69 -11.47
CA SER A 357 19.52 22.22 -11.05
C SER A 357 19.39 21.40 -9.78
N THR A 358 20.35 20.47 -9.59
CA THR A 358 20.47 19.70 -8.35
C THR A 358 20.64 20.62 -7.16
N ARG A 359 19.93 20.34 -6.07
CA ARG A 359 20.05 21.07 -4.80
C ARG A 359 20.11 20.09 -3.63
N TYR A 360 20.99 20.36 -2.68
CA TYR A 360 21.03 19.65 -1.40
C TYR A 360 20.64 20.62 -0.30
N LEU A 361 19.46 20.44 0.27
CA LEU A 361 18.91 21.35 1.27
C LEU A 361 19.47 21.04 2.66
N ARG A 362 19.43 22.04 3.55
CA ARG A 362 19.71 21.90 4.99
C ARG A 362 18.51 22.36 5.84
N SER A 363 17.34 22.44 5.21
CA SER A 363 16.13 23.10 5.72
C SER A 363 14.87 22.33 5.33
N ASN A 364 13.73 22.67 5.94
CA ASN A 364 12.43 22.34 5.36
C ASN A 364 12.13 23.23 4.15
N LEU A 365 11.11 22.86 3.38
CA LEU A 365 10.64 23.63 2.23
C LEU A 365 9.13 23.88 2.35
N ILE A 366 8.71 25.14 2.32
CA ILE A 366 7.32 25.55 2.49
C ILE A 366 6.86 26.30 1.23
N ILE A 367 5.75 25.86 0.64
CA ILE A 367 5.10 26.52 -0.50
C ILE A 367 3.82 27.18 0.00
N GLU A 368 3.82 28.51 0.04
CA GLU A 368 2.71 29.30 0.59
C GLU A 368 1.49 29.35 -0.34
N ASN A 369 0.38 29.88 0.19
CA ASN A 369 -0.84 30.10 -0.58
C ASN A 369 -0.57 30.90 -1.86
N GLY A 370 -1.05 30.41 -3.01
CA GLY A 370 -0.90 31.06 -4.31
C GLY A 370 0.50 30.95 -4.93
N ALA A 371 1.45 30.31 -4.24
CA ALA A 371 2.79 30.08 -4.74
C ALA A 371 2.89 28.76 -5.52
N SER A 372 3.88 28.63 -6.41
CA SER A 372 4.21 27.34 -7.00
C SER A 372 5.70 27.10 -7.17
N LEU A 373 6.12 25.86 -6.92
CA LEU A 373 7.48 25.38 -7.20
C LEU A 373 7.44 24.23 -8.21
N THR A 374 8.31 24.28 -9.21
CA THR A 374 8.59 23.15 -10.11
C THR A 374 10.00 22.64 -9.89
N ILE A 375 10.16 21.36 -9.54
CA ILE A 375 11.44 20.66 -9.37
C ILE A 375 11.69 19.80 -10.61
N ARG A 376 12.83 20.00 -11.27
CA ARG A 376 13.22 19.24 -12.47
C ARG A 376 14.43 18.32 -12.30
N CYS A 377 15.17 18.50 -11.21
CA CYS A 377 16.39 17.76 -10.90
C CYS A 377 16.33 17.19 -9.49
N LEU A 378 17.43 16.61 -9.03
CA LEU A 378 17.54 16.07 -7.68
C LEU A 378 17.42 17.18 -6.62
N VAL A 379 16.56 16.96 -5.63
CA VAL A 379 16.47 17.72 -4.40
C VAL A 379 16.74 16.78 -3.22
N GLY A 380 17.91 16.93 -2.61
CA GLY A 380 18.31 16.20 -1.43
C GLY A 380 17.74 16.84 -0.17
N MET A 381 16.99 16.06 0.61
CA MET A 381 16.32 16.47 1.83
C MET A 381 17.11 15.94 3.05
N PRO A 382 17.47 16.78 4.03
CA PRO A 382 18.19 16.32 5.23
C PRO A 382 17.29 15.45 6.10
N LYS A 383 17.90 14.72 7.04
CA LYS A 383 17.19 13.84 7.98
C LYS A 383 16.08 14.59 8.70
N GLY A 384 14.88 14.00 8.72
CA GLY A 384 13.73 14.56 9.44
C GLY A 384 13.11 15.83 8.82
N SER A 385 13.58 16.30 7.67
CA SER A 385 13.00 17.46 6.99
C SER A 385 11.69 17.15 6.25
N VAL A 386 10.89 18.19 6.00
CA VAL A 386 9.57 18.09 5.35
C VAL A 386 9.42 19.10 4.21
N ILE A 387 8.66 18.72 3.17
CA ILE A 387 8.13 19.66 2.18
C ILE A 387 6.65 19.91 2.50
N THR A 388 6.28 21.14 2.83
CA THR A 388 4.92 21.53 3.17
C THR A 388 4.28 22.35 2.06
N VAL A 389 3.20 21.83 1.46
CA VAL A 389 2.38 22.54 0.48
C VAL A 389 1.12 23.05 1.16
N LYS A 390 1.05 24.35 1.43
CA LYS A 390 -0.10 24.98 2.11
C LYS A 390 -1.32 25.05 1.19
N PRO A 391 -2.54 25.26 1.73
CA PRO A 391 -3.74 25.47 0.92
C PRO A 391 -3.53 26.54 -0.15
N GLY A 392 -3.81 26.23 -1.42
CA GLY A 392 -3.59 27.12 -2.55
C GLY A 392 -2.16 27.16 -3.10
N GLY A 393 -1.19 26.53 -2.43
CA GLY A 393 0.16 26.30 -2.95
C GLY A 393 0.22 25.10 -3.89
N LYS A 394 1.19 25.09 -4.80
CA LYS A 394 1.38 24.01 -5.77
C LYS A 394 2.84 23.54 -5.87
N LEU A 395 3.08 22.25 -5.65
CA LEU A 395 4.35 21.60 -5.98
C LEU A 395 4.20 20.80 -7.26
N ILE A 396 5.17 20.90 -8.17
CA ILE A 396 5.28 20.10 -9.38
C ILE A 396 6.67 19.44 -9.36
N VAL A 397 6.72 18.11 -9.46
CA VAL A 397 7.96 17.39 -9.74
C VAL A 397 7.84 16.82 -11.15
N ASP A 398 8.75 17.25 -12.03
CA ASP A 398 8.70 17.00 -13.47
C ASP A 398 10.05 16.47 -13.92
N GLU A 399 10.18 15.14 -14.05
CA GLU A 399 11.47 14.43 -14.26
C GLU A 399 12.43 14.48 -13.06
N GLY A 400 12.11 15.25 -12.02
CA GLY A 400 12.95 15.45 -10.83
C GLY A 400 12.87 14.31 -9.80
N GLU A 401 13.85 14.29 -8.90
CA GLU A 401 13.96 13.32 -7.81
C GLU A 401 13.98 14.06 -6.47
N VAL A 402 13.21 13.59 -5.49
CA VAL A 402 13.25 14.10 -4.12
C VAL A 402 13.57 12.94 -3.19
N THR A 403 14.72 13.02 -2.52
CA THR A 403 15.33 11.89 -1.80
C THR A 403 16.12 12.36 -0.59
N ASN A 404 16.53 11.44 0.29
CA ASN A 404 17.57 11.70 1.26
C ASN A 404 18.92 11.18 0.71
N PRO A 405 19.92 12.05 0.52
CA PRO A 405 21.18 11.67 -0.13
C PRO A 405 22.19 11.00 0.82
N CYS A 406 21.83 10.80 2.10
CA CYS A 406 22.75 10.39 3.16
C CYS A 406 22.50 8.96 3.68
N GLY A 407 21.55 8.23 3.10
CA GLY A 407 21.13 6.91 3.61
C GLY A 407 20.32 6.98 4.90
N GLU A 408 19.80 8.16 5.24
CA GLU A 408 18.86 8.42 6.33
C GLU A 408 17.45 8.65 5.76
N THR A 409 16.48 9.00 6.60
CA THR A 409 15.09 9.19 6.17
C THR A 409 14.61 10.62 6.39
N TRP A 410 13.73 11.08 5.52
CA TRP A 410 13.07 12.39 5.63
C TRP A 410 11.56 12.23 5.82
N GLN A 411 10.89 13.29 6.21
CA GLN A 411 9.47 13.28 6.51
C GLN A 411 8.60 13.40 5.25
N GLY A 412 9.12 13.40 4.02
CA GLY A 412 8.26 13.41 2.83
C GLY A 412 7.50 14.72 2.57
N ILE A 413 6.44 14.63 1.76
CA ILE A 413 5.64 15.79 1.33
C ILE A 413 4.28 15.82 2.05
N GLU A 414 4.01 16.92 2.76
CA GLU A 414 2.70 17.21 3.37
C GLU A 414 1.88 18.16 2.50
N VAL A 415 0.71 17.70 2.05
CA VAL A 415 -0.21 18.46 1.20
C VAL A 415 -1.41 18.89 2.03
N ILE A 416 -1.32 20.10 2.59
CA ILE A 416 -2.30 20.61 3.54
C ILE A 416 -3.55 21.08 2.80
N GLY A 417 -4.69 20.50 3.18
CA GLY A 417 -6.01 20.85 2.67
C GLY A 417 -6.90 21.55 3.69
N ASN A 418 -8.16 21.73 3.30
CA ASN A 418 -9.25 22.11 4.19
C ASN A 418 -10.40 21.09 4.07
N PRO A 419 -10.69 20.30 5.13
CA PRO A 419 -11.70 19.24 5.09
C PRO A 419 -13.13 19.76 4.88
N ASN A 420 -13.37 21.03 5.17
CA ASN A 420 -14.68 21.66 5.10
C ASN A 420 -14.95 22.36 3.76
N THR A 421 -14.12 22.13 2.75
CA THR A 421 -14.28 22.73 1.42
C THR A 421 -14.06 21.69 0.33
N HIS A 422 -14.72 21.87 -0.81
CA HIS A 422 -14.57 20.98 -1.96
C HIS A 422 -13.19 21.12 -2.63
N GLN A 423 -12.78 20.15 -3.45
CA GLN A 423 -11.54 20.21 -4.24
C GLN A 423 -11.66 20.88 -5.62
N TYR A 424 -12.81 21.49 -5.98
CA TYR A 424 -12.95 22.19 -7.28
C TYR A 424 -12.06 23.43 -7.43
N TYR A 425 -11.88 24.21 -6.34
CA TYR A 425 -11.01 25.38 -6.33
C TYR A 425 -9.70 25.02 -5.64
N ALA A 426 -8.62 24.91 -6.41
CA ALA A 426 -7.30 24.61 -5.88
C ALA A 426 -6.82 25.65 -4.86
N SER A 427 -7.36 26.88 -4.83
CA SER A 427 -6.97 27.91 -3.85
C SER A 427 -7.24 27.53 -2.38
N GLN A 428 -8.06 26.51 -2.13
CA GLN A 428 -8.42 26.04 -0.79
C GLN A 428 -7.74 24.73 -0.38
N GLN A 429 -6.95 24.13 -1.27
CA GLN A 429 -6.30 22.84 -1.07
C GLN A 429 -4.85 22.92 -1.51
N GLY A 430 -3.92 22.31 -0.79
CA GLY A 430 -2.58 22.09 -1.31
C GLY A 430 -2.66 21.14 -2.51
N ALA A 431 -1.78 21.32 -3.50
CA ALA A 431 -1.75 20.45 -4.67
C ALA A 431 -0.32 20.01 -5.02
N VAL A 432 -0.14 18.71 -5.19
CA VAL A 432 1.09 18.11 -5.71
C VAL A 432 0.81 17.46 -7.07
N GLN A 433 1.72 17.69 -8.01
CA GLN A 433 1.73 17.04 -9.31
C GLN A 433 3.08 16.34 -9.52
N LEU A 434 3.08 15.03 -9.72
CA LEU A 434 4.29 14.25 -10.04
C LEU A 434 4.14 13.72 -11.47
N LYS A 435 5.13 13.94 -12.34
CA LYS A 435 5.03 13.53 -13.74
C LYS A 435 6.38 13.27 -14.42
N ASN A 436 6.32 12.63 -15.58
CA ASN A 436 7.44 12.45 -16.51
C ASN A 436 8.66 11.74 -15.87
N GLY A 437 8.42 10.71 -15.05
CA GLY A 437 9.48 9.97 -14.36
C GLY A 437 9.91 10.60 -13.03
N ALA A 438 9.09 11.46 -12.43
CA ALA A 438 9.35 12.01 -11.10
C ALA A 438 9.56 10.91 -10.06
N LYS A 439 10.49 11.10 -9.12
CA LYS A 439 10.83 10.11 -8.08
C LYS A 439 10.74 10.68 -6.67
N ILE A 440 10.15 9.90 -5.75
CA ILE A 440 10.09 10.20 -4.32
C ILE A 440 10.64 8.99 -3.56
N GLU A 441 11.72 9.18 -2.79
CA GLU A 441 12.46 8.06 -2.18
C GLU A 441 12.85 8.30 -0.71
N PHE A 442 12.97 7.21 0.05
CA PHE A 442 13.45 7.20 1.44
C PHE A 442 12.68 8.11 2.42
N ALA A 443 11.39 8.32 2.17
CA ALA A 443 10.51 9.10 3.04
C ALA A 443 9.72 8.22 4.02
N GLU A 444 9.43 8.75 5.21
CA GLU A 444 8.48 8.13 6.15
C GLU A 444 7.06 8.00 5.54
N ILE A 445 6.60 9.00 4.78
CA ILE A 445 5.47 8.89 3.85
C ILE A 445 5.84 9.72 2.64
N GLY A 446 5.90 9.12 1.45
CA GLY A 446 6.25 9.84 0.22
C GLY A 446 5.38 11.09 0.04
N VAL A 447 4.05 10.91 0.08
CA VAL A 447 3.09 12.03 0.08
C VAL A 447 1.92 11.77 1.04
N SER A 448 1.70 12.66 2.01
CA SER A 448 0.51 12.68 2.88
C SER A 448 -0.43 13.82 2.51
N LEU A 449 -1.72 13.56 2.33
CA LEU A 449 -2.70 14.60 1.93
C LEU A 449 -3.29 15.37 3.12
N PHE A 450 -2.43 15.60 4.11
CA PHE A 450 -2.67 16.25 5.39
C PHE A 450 -1.33 16.57 6.07
N GLU A 451 -1.40 17.43 7.11
CA GLU A 451 -0.31 17.68 8.05
C GLU A 451 -0.30 16.58 9.12
N ARG A 452 0.80 15.84 9.29
CA ARG A 452 0.85 14.65 10.16
C ARG A 452 0.55 14.96 11.62
N GLY A 453 1.01 16.11 12.11
CA GLY A 453 0.74 16.58 13.46
C GLY A 453 -0.71 17.01 13.71
N ASN A 454 -1.52 17.15 12.65
CA ASN A 454 -2.87 17.71 12.73
C ASN A 454 -3.81 17.17 11.63
N ALA A 455 -3.75 15.87 11.35
CA ALA A 455 -4.50 15.25 10.26
C ALA A 455 -6.00 15.60 10.30
N ALA A 456 -6.59 15.61 11.49
CA ALA A 456 -7.99 15.92 11.75
C ALA A 456 -8.50 17.23 11.12
N GLN A 457 -7.64 18.23 10.96
CA GLN A 457 -8.02 19.58 10.54
C GLN A 457 -7.45 19.98 9.17
N THR A 458 -6.62 19.13 8.57
CA THR A 458 -5.76 19.51 7.43
C THR A 458 -5.89 18.57 6.23
N THR A 459 -6.86 17.65 6.21
CA THR A 459 -7.13 16.81 5.04
C THR A 459 -7.74 17.60 3.88
N GLY A 460 -7.76 16.98 2.69
CA GLY A 460 -8.34 17.55 1.47
C GLY A 460 -7.31 17.96 0.42
N GLY A 461 -6.01 17.81 0.72
CA GLY A 461 -4.94 17.95 -0.27
C GLY A 461 -5.20 17.14 -1.53
N ILE A 462 -4.62 17.58 -2.65
CA ILE A 462 -4.83 16.98 -3.97
C ILE A 462 -3.50 16.42 -4.48
N LEU A 463 -3.51 15.15 -4.91
CA LEU A 463 -2.36 14.50 -5.52
C LEU A 463 -2.69 14.05 -6.95
N ARG A 464 -1.88 14.47 -7.92
CA ARG A 464 -2.01 14.07 -9.32
C ARG A 464 -0.70 13.46 -9.80
N VAL A 465 -0.72 12.18 -10.10
CA VAL A 465 0.48 11.45 -10.52
C VAL A 465 0.25 10.86 -11.89
N ASP A 466 1.18 11.09 -12.81
CA ASP A 466 1.21 10.44 -14.12
C ASP A 466 2.66 10.15 -14.51
N SER A 467 3.06 8.89 -14.50
CA SER A 467 4.45 8.46 -14.72
C SER A 467 5.38 8.94 -13.60
N ALA A 468 5.32 8.31 -12.43
CA ALA A 468 6.22 8.57 -11.31
C ALA A 468 6.62 7.28 -10.57
N GLU A 469 7.63 7.39 -9.71
CA GLU A 469 8.15 6.30 -8.89
C GLU A 469 8.15 6.68 -7.41
N PHE A 470 7.61 5.79 -6.58
CA PHE A 470 7.71 5.82 -5.13
C PHE A 470 8.56 4.63 -4.68
N SER A 471 9.86 4.85 -4.43
CA SER A 471 10.78 3.78 -4.02
C SER A 471 11.13 3.89 -2.54
N ASP A 472 11.12 2.76 -1.85
CA ASP A 472 11.71 2.64 -0.50
C ASP A 472 11.19 3.64 0.54
N ASN A 473 9.93 4.06 0.39
CA ASN A 473 9.21 4.86 1.36
C ASN A 473 8.47 3.94 2.34
N ARG A 474 8.40 4.30 3.63
CA ARG A 474 7.68 3.49 4.64
C ARG A 474 6.18 3.42 4.38
N TRP A 475 5.64 4.52 3.84
CA TRP A 475 4.36 4.58 3.14
C TRP A 475 4.59 5.30 1.81
N GLY A 476 4.05 4.80 0.69
CA GLY A 476 4.16 5.53 -0.58
C GLY A 476 3.27 6.78 -0.58
N VAL A 477 1.96 6.57 -0.49
CA VAL A 477 0.96 7.65 -0.41
C VAL A 477 -0.09 7.37 0.66
N VAL A 478 -0.52 8.41 1.38
CA VAL A 478 -1.53 8.29 2.44
C VAL A 478 -2.66 9.29 2.24
N PHE A 479 -3.84 8.76 1.92
CA PHE A 479 -5.11 9.46 1.96
C PHE A 479 -5.77 9.22 3.31
N TYR A 480 -5.99 10.30 4.04
CA TYR A 480 -6.74 10.28 5.30
C TYR A 480 -8.15 10.86 5.09
N ASN A 481 -8.94 10.95 6.16
CA ASN A 481 -10.36 11.30 6.08
C ASN A 481 -10.66 12.63 5.38
N TYR A 482 -11.25 12.53 4.18
CA TYR A 482 -11.84 13.64 3.44
C TYR A 482 -13.13 13.20 2.75
N ALA A 483 -14.26 13.63 3.31
CA ALA A 483 -15.61 13.26 2.87
C ALA A 483 -16.49 14.53 2.79
N TYR A 484 -16.12 15.45 1.90
CA TYR A 484 -16.84 16.71 1.76
C TYR A 484 -18.22 16.48 1.12
N GLN A 485 -19.26 17.04 1.74
CA GLN A 485 -20.63 16.96 1.25
C GLN A 485 -21.12 18.31 0.71
N LEU A 486 -21.72 18.28 -0.48
CA LEU A 486 -22.42 19.40 -1.08
C LEU A 486 -23.91 19.05 -1.21
N ASN A 487 -24.78 19.79 -0.54
CA ASN A 487 -26.23 19.54 -0.51
C ASN A 487 -26.63 18.09 -0.13
N GLY A 488 -25.87 17.49 0.80
CA GLY A 488 -26.12 16.11 1.27
C GLY A 488 -25.53 15.01 0.37
N VAL A 489 -24.81 15.38 -0.70
CA VAL A 489 -24.11 14.44 -1.58
C VAL A 489 -22.61 14.51 -1.31
N GLU A 490 -22.00 13.36 -1.00
CA GLU A 490 -20.55 13.24 -0.88
C GLU A 490 -19.89 13.31 -2.26
N LEU A 491 -18.87 14.16 -2.39
CA LEU A 491 -18.15 14.36 -3.64
C LEU A 491 -16.89 13.50 -3.72
N ASP A 492 -16.48 13.19 -4.94
CA ASP A 492 -15.24 12.48 -5.20
C ASP A 492 -13.99 13.29 -4.87
N ASN A 493 -12.98 12.57 -4.38
CA ASN A 493 -11.62 13.03 -4.28
C ASN A 493 -11.06 13.23 -5.70
N ARG A 494 -10.38 14.35 -5.92
CA ARG A 494 -9.84 14.74 -7.23
C ARG A 494 -8.40 14.28 -7.46
N SER A 495 -7.96 13.33 -6.67
CA SER A 495 -6.63 12.75 -6.76
C SER A 495 -6.64 11.49 -7.60
N TYR A 496 -5.55 11.28 -8.34
CA TYR A 496 -5.35 10.09 -9.16
C TYR A 496 -3.88 9.73 -9.24
N ILE A 497 -3.61 8.44 -9.43
CA ILE A 497 -2.27 7.91 -9.64
C ILE A 497 -2.28 7.02 -10.88
N TYR A 498 -1.62 7.49 -11.95
CA TYR A 498 -1.57 6.80 -13.23
C TYR A 498 -0.13 6.45 -13.63
N ASN A 499 0.04 5.35 -14.37
CA ASN A 499 1.29 4.95 -15.01
C ASN A 499 2.51 4.91 -14.07
N SER A 500 2.32 4.56 -12.80
CA SER A 500 3.33 4.78 -11.75
C SER A 500 3.78 3.48 -11.08
N VAL A 501 4.98 3.52 -10.50
CA VAL A 501 5.58 2.36 -9.82
C VAL A 501 5.75 2.66 -8.34
N PHE A 502 5.32 1.74 -7.50
CA PHE A 502 5.62 1.67 -6.08
C PHE A 502 6.47 0.43 -5.85
N LYS A 503 7.67 0.57 -5.29
CA LYS A 503 8.55 -0.56 -5.07
C LYS A 503 9.32 -0.50 -3.76
N LEU A 504 9.67 -1.66 -3.23
CA LEU A 504 10.62 -1.85 -2.15
C LEU A 504 11.82 -2.62 -2.67
N THR A 505 13.02 -2.13 -2.41
CA THR A 505 14.29 -2.72 -2.86
C THR A 505 15.15 -3.12 -1.66
N GLU A 506 16.31 -3.74 -1.93
CA GLU A 506 17.30 -4.06 -0.90
C GLU A 506 17.79 -2.83 -0.10
N GLN A 507 17.53 -1.61 -0.59
CA GLN A 507 17.91 -0.34 0.03
C GLN A 507 16.89 0.17 1.05
N TYR A 508 15.76 -0.53 1.26
CA TYR A 508 14.71 -0.11 2.19
C TYR A 508 15.27 0.18 3.60
N PRO A 509 15.16 1.42 4.11
CA PRO A 509 15.89 1.83 5.32
C PRO A 509 15.13 1.65 6.63
N PHE A 510 13.89 1.13 6.59
CA PHE A 510 13.03 1.02 7.77
C PHE A 510 12.89 -0.42 8.27
N ASP A 511 12.67 -0.57 9.57
CA ASP A 511 12.40 -1.87 10.17
C ASP A 511 11.00 -2.40 9.84
N GLU A 512 10.02 -1.52 9.63
CA GLU A 512 8.61 -1.87 9.40
C GLU A 512 8.10 -1.30 8.07
N PHE A 513 7.14 -1.96 7.43
CA PHE A 513 6.45 -1.44 6.25
C PHE A 513 4.93 -1.64 6.38
N PHE A 514 4.16 -0.65 5.93
CA PHE A 514 2.71 -0.67 6.11
C PHE A 514 1.94 -0.93 4.81
N ALA A 515 2.07 -0.03 3.84
CA ALA A 515 1.44 -0.15 2.52
C ALA A 515 2.06 0.82 1.52
N HIS A 516 2.05 0.46 0.24
CA HIS A 516 2.43 1.38 -0.82
C HIS A 516 1.40 2.52 -0.96
N ALA A 517 0.11 2.19 -0.91
CA ALA A 517 -0.96 3.17 -0.88
C ALA A 517 -1.94 2.88 0.26
N TYR A 518 -2.18 3.88 1.11
CA TYR A 518 -3.26 3.86 2.10
C TYR A 518 -4.40 4.76 1.65
N VAL A 519 -5.60 4.19 1.56
CA VAL A 519 -6.82 4.88 1.14
C VAL A 519 -7.88 4.78 2.24
N GLY A 520 -7.86 5.74 3.17
CA GLY A 520 -8.75 5.73 4.33
C GLY A 520 -9.83 6.81 4.26
N PHE A 521 -11.10 6.41 4.43
CA PHE A 521 -12.24 7.30 4.65
C PHE A 521 -12.50 8.34 3.54
N VAL A 522 -12.07 8.06 2.30
CA VAL A 522 -12.26 8.93 1.13
C VAL A 522 -13.15 8.26 0.08
N ASN A 523 -13.65 9.05 -0.86
CA ASN A 523 -14.49 8.58 -1.96
C ASN A 523 -13.84 8.91 -3.31
N GLY A 524 -13.57 7.94 -4.19
CA GLY A 524 -13.21 8.16 -5.60
C GLY A 524 -11.73 8.36 -5.93
N VAL A 525 -10.80 7.66 -5.28
CA VAL A 525 -9.38 7.69 -5.69
C VAL A 525 -9.12 6.67 -6.80
N ASP A 526 -8.51 7.10 -7.91
CA ASP A 526 -8.23 6.23 -9.05
C ASP A 526 -6.75 5.83 -9.15
N PHE A 527 -6.52 4.53 -9.36
CA PHE A 527 -5.24 3.93 -9.73
C PHE A 527 -5.37 3.29 -11.12
N TRP A 528 -4.54 3.71 -12.08
CA TRP A 528 -4.56 3.17 -13.43
C TRP A 528 -3.17 2.86 -13.94
N ASN A 529 -2.95 1.63 -14.41
CA ASN A 529 -1.68 1.19 -14.97
C ASN A 529 -0.50 1.38 -13.99
N CYS A 530 -0.75 1.08 -12.71
CA CYS A 530 0.25 1.19 -11.65
C CYS A 530 0.84 -0.18 -11.30
N THR A 531 2.11 -0.21 -10.90
CA THR A 531 2.77 -1.42 -10.38
C THR A 531 3.08 -1.25 -8.90
N PHE A 532 2.76 -2.26 -8.11
CA PHE A 532 3.07 -2.37 -6.69
C PHE A 532 3.92 -3.63 -6.46
N ASP A 533 5.17 -3.45 -6.07
CA ASP A 533 6.15 -4.51 -6.02
C ASP A 533 6.97 -4.48 -4.73
N ASP A 534 7.34 -5.66 -4.25
CA ASP A 534 8.30 -5.84 -3.20
C ASP A 534 9.44 -6.70 -3.73
N GLU A 535 10.53 -6.06 -4.15
CA GLU A 535 11.71 -6.71 -4.74
C GLU A 535 12.70 -7.18 -3.67
N ARG A 536 12.41 -6.95 -2.37
CA ARG A 536 13.31 -7.34 -1.28
C ARG A 536 13.47 -8.86 -1.23
N PRO A 537 14.70 -9.38 -1.08
CA PRO A 537 14.91 -10.79 -0.87
C PRO A 537 14.27 -11.25 0.44
N ALA A 538 13.70 -12.46 0.45
CA ALA A 538 13.06 -13.05 1.62
C ALA A 538 13.98 -13.07 2.87
N SER A 539 15.29 -13.06 2.70
CA SER A 539 16.27 -12.97 3.79
C SER A 539 16.28 -11.65 4.56
N GLN A 540 15.75 -10.56 3.99
CA GLN A 540 15.58 -9.26 4.68
C GLN A 540 14.29 -9.20 5.51
N LEU A 541 13.38 -10.15 5.31
CA LEU A 541 12.12 -10.21 6.02
C LEU A 541 12.28 -11.21 7.16
N THR A 542 12.19 -10.75 8.39
CA THR A 542 12.30 -11.58 9.59
C THR A 542 11.02 -11.57 10.43
N ASN A 543 10.09 -10.65 10.18
CA ASN A 543 8.85 -10.47 10.96
C ASN A 543 7.66 -9.99 10.12
N ASP A 544 6.44 -10.23 10.61
CA ASP A 544 5.20 -9.94 9.86
C ASP A 544 4.92 -8.45 9.60
N TYR A 545 5.44 -7.55 10.45
CA TYR A 545 5.30 -6.09 10.26
C TYR A 545 6.15 -5.55 9.10
N GLN A 546 6.93 -6.40 8.43
CA GLN A 546 7.73 -6.07 7.25
C GLN A 546 7.02 -6.41 5.95
N LEU A 547 5.90 -7.15 6.02
CA LEU A 547 5.24 -7.70 4.84
C LEU A 547 4.45 -6.63 4.09
N ALA A 548 4.68 -6.56 2.77
CA ALA A 548 4.12 -5.50 1.94
C ALA A 548 2.66 -5.69 1.56
N ARG A 549 1.94 -4.57 1.52
CA ARG A 549 0.59 -4.44 0.96
C ARG A 549 0.62 -3.43 -0.17
N GLY A 550 -0.08 -3.71 -1.26
CA GLY A 550 -0.22 -2.81 -2.40
C GLY A 550 -1.12 -1.63 -2.04
N ILE A 551 -2.43 -1.85 -2.13
CA ILE A 551 -3.44 -0.88 -1.71
C ILE A 551 -4.10 -1.40 -0.43
N ARG A 552 -3.95 -0.67 0.68
CA ARG A 552 -4.72 -0.87 1.90
C ARG A 552 -5.83 0.19 1.96
N SER A 553 -7.08 -0.25 2.08
CA SER A 553 -8.22 0.66 2.18
C SER A 553 -9.06 0.40 3.42
N GLU A 554 -9.57 1.49 3.99
CA GLU A 554 -10.26 1.52 5.27
C GLU A 554 -11.49 2.43 5.11
N GLY A 555 -12.66 1.82 4.87
CA GLY A 555 -13.93 2.52 4.64
C GLY A 555 -13.89 3.56 3.51
N ALA A 556 -13.32 3.19 2.36
CA ALA A 556 -13.07 4.09 1.25
C ALA A 556 -13.59 3.55 -0.09
N ARG A 557 -13.87 4.47 -1.03
CA ARG A 557 -14.14 4.13 -2.44
C ARG A 557 -12.91 4.40 -3.30
N PHE A 558 -12.46 3.42 -4.08
CA PHE A 558 -11.36 3.57 -5.01
C PHE A 558 -11.49 2.61 -6.21
N ASN A 559 -10.79 2.93 -7.29
CA ASN A 559 -10.75 2.10 -8.49
C ASN A 559 -9.30 1.71 -8.80
N ALA A 560 -9.06 0.43 -9.08
CA ALA A 560 -7.81 -0.08 -9.59
C ALA A 560 -8.06 -0.68 -10.98
N ARG A 561 -7.39 -0.14 -12.01
CA ARG A 561 -7.51 -0.61 -13.39
C ARG A 561 -6.15 -0.89 -13.99
N ALA A 562 -6.00 -2.03 -14.67
CA ALA A 562 -4.75 -2.40 -15.34
C ALA A 562 -3.51 -2.36 -14.42
N CYS A 563 -3.72 -2.53 -13.11
CA CYS A 563 -2.64 -2.48 -12.14
C CYS A 563 -1.97 -3.85 -11.98
N ARG A 564 -0.68 -3.85 -11.65
CA ARG A 564 0.10 -5.05 -11.32
C ARG A 564 0.46 -5.05 -9.85
N PHE A 565 0.33 -6.21 -9.21
CA PHE A 565 0.66 -6.46 -7.81
C PHE A 565 1.56 -7.69 -7.73
N ASP A 566 2.78 -7.54 -7.20
CA ASP A 566 3.79 -8.61 -7.20
C ASP A 566 4.41 -8.83 -5.82
N SER A 567 4.43 -10.09 -5.37
CA SER A 567 5.15 -10.52 -4.17
C SER A 567 4.68 -9.87 -2.86
N LEU A 568 3.40 -9.55 -2.76
CA LEU A 568 2.77 -8.85 -1.62
C LEU A 568 2.01 -9.81 -0.68
N LEU A 569 1.89 -9.46 0.60
CA LEU A 569 0.98 -10.15 1.52
C LEU A 569 -0.47 -10.01 1.01
N TYR A 570 -0.85 -8.79 0.67
CA TYR A 570 -2.10 -8.48 0.00
C TYR A 570 -1.83 -7.52 -1.14
N GLY A 571 -2.26 -7.87 -2.36
CA GLY A 571 -2.28 -6.91 -3.46
C GLY A 571 -3.23 -5.76 -3.13
N ILE A 572 -4.47 -6.11 -2.81
CA ILE A 572 -5.50 -5.21 -2.28
C ILE A 572 -6.01 -5.74 -0.94
N ASP A 573 -5.99 -4.92 0.11
CA ASP A 573 -6.53 -5.21 1.45
C ASP A 573 -7.64 -4.21 1.76
N ALA A 574 -8.90 -4.62 1.56
CA ALA A 574 -10.07 -3.75 1.65
C ALA A 574 -10.97 -4.07 2.84
N ASN A 575 -11.09 -3.11 3.76
CA ASN A 575 -11.80 -3.26 5.03
C ASN A 575 -12.92 -2.20 5.16
N GLY A 576 -14.15 -2.63 5.45
CA GLY A 576 -15.32 -1.76 5.56
C GLY A 576 -15.84 -1.58 6.99
N PHE A 577 -16.45 -0.43 7.28
CA PHE A 577 -17.04 -0.08 8.59
C PHE A 577 -18.57 -0.02 8.59
N GLY A 578 -19.19 -0.37 7.46
CA GLY A 578 -20.62 -0.18 7.23
C GLY A 578 -20.94 1.20 6.68
N GLU A 579 -20.36 1.49 5.52
CA GLU A 579 -20.73 2.57 4.62
C GLU A 579 -20.99 1.99 3.22
N ALA A 580 -21.65 2.74 2.34
CA ALA A 580 -21.91 2.30 0.97
C ALA A 580 -20.71 2.55 0.03
N ARG A 581 -19.48 2.60 0.57
CA ARG A 581 -18.26 2.77 -0.22
C ARG A 581 -17.70 1.38 -0.59
N ASN A 582 -17.39 1.19 -1.86
CA ASN A 582 -16.91 -0.08 -2.43
C ASN A 582 -15.61 0.14 -3.23
N PHE A 583 -15.06 -0.91 -3.83
CA PHE A 583 -13.95 -0.74 -4.77
C PHE A 583 -14.18 -1.53 -6.05
N THR A 584 -13.50 -1.10 -7.11
CA THR A 584 -13.42 -1.86 -8.35
C THR A 584 -11.97 -2.27 -8.63
N ALA A 585 -11.77 -3.51 -9.08
CA ALA A 585 -10.49 -4.01 -9.58
C ALA A 585 -10.71 -4.64 -10.96
N ARG A 586 -10.19 -3.98 -12.01
CA ARG A 586 -10.42 -4.36 -13.40
C ARG A 586 -9.13 -4.57 -14.15
N GLU A 587 -9.05 -5.60 -15.00
CA GLU A 587 -7.89 -5.80 -15.88
C GLU A 587 -6.56 -5.90 -15.09
N CYS A 588 -6.61 -6.24 -13.80
CA CYS A 588 -5.44 -6.23 -12.92
C CYS A 588 -4.71 -7.58 -12.95
N ILE A 589 -3.42 -7.57 -12.61
CA ILE A 589 -2.58 -8.76 -12.55
C ILE A 589 -2.02 -8.91 -11.13
N PHE A 590 -2.24 -10.06 -10.52
CA PHE A 590 -1.72 -10.41 -9.20
C PHE A 590 -0.78 -11.60 -9.36
N THR A 591 0.45 -11.49 -8.88
CA THR A 591 1.49 -12.51 -9.04
C THR A 591 2.21 -12.73 -7.72
N SER A 592 2.34 -13.99 -7.31
CA SER A 592 3.07 -14.38 -6.09
C SER A 592 2.61 -13.67 -4.82
N CYS A 593 1.34 -13.26 -4.74
CA CYS A 593 0.77 -12.69 -3.52
C CYS A 593 0.29 -13.81 -2.57
N TYR A 594 0.35 -13.57 -1.25
CA TYR A 594 -0.27 -14.50 -0.27
C TYR A 594 -1.80 -14.54 -0.46
N ALA A 595 -2.43 -13.36 -0.56
CA ALA A 595 -3.69 -13.24 -1.28
C ALA A 595 -3.67 -12.07 -2.26
N GLY A 596 -4.21 -12.27 -3.47
CA GLY A 596 -4.29 -11.20 -4.46
C GLY A 596 -5.17 -10.05 -3.95
N ILE A 597 -6.39 -10.38 -3.52
CA ILE A 597 -7.36 -9.43 -2.96
C ILE A 597 -7.97 -10.01 -1.67
N SER A 598 -8.00 -9.21 -0.60
CA SER A 598 -8.74 -9.46 0.63
C SER A 598 -9.89 -8.45 0.77
N ILE A 599 -11.11 -8.94 0.94
CA ILE A 599 -12.35 -8.17 1.03
C ILE A 599 -13.02 -8.50 2.37
N ARG A 600 -13.11 -7.54 3.28
CA ARG A 600 -13.64 -7.77 4.63
C ARG A 600 -14.67 -6.73 5.04
N GLY A 601 -15.94 -7.15 5.16
CA GLY A 601 -17.03 -6.24 5.53
C GLY A 601 -17.32 -5.14 4.51
N VAL A 602 -16.83 -5.29 3.28
CA VAL A 602 -17.09 -4.40 2.14
C VAL A 602 -18.17 -5.01 1.26
N ASP A 603 -19.33 -4.38 1.16
CA ASP A 603 -20.40 -4.81 0.27
C ASP A 603 -20.24 -4.18 -1.14
N TYR A 604 -20.81 -4.79 -2.17
CA TYR A 604 -20.82 -4.25 -3.55
C TYR A 604 -19.45 -4.03 -4.21
N SER A 605 -18.39 -4.72 -3.78
CA SER A 605 -17.10 -4.74 -4.50
C SER A 605 -17.26 -5.41 -5.88
N TYR A 606 -16.44 -5.01 -6.84
CA TYR A 606 -16.50 -5.54 -8.20
C TYR A 606 -15.11 -5.86 -8.74
N VAL A 607 -14.85 -7.13 -9.02
CA VAL A 607 -13.57 -7.64 -9.52
C VAL A 607 -13.82 -8.34 -10.85
N ASN A 608 -13.31 -7.77 -11.95
CA ASN A 608 -13.52 -8.34 -13.28
C ASN A 608 -12.31 -8.30 -14.19
N ASP A 609 -12.30 -9.23 -15.15
CA ASP A 609 -11.30 -9.33 -16.22
C ASP A 609 -9.85 -9.32 -15.70
N SER A 610 -9.62 -9.77 -14.47
CA SER A 610 -8.32 -9.76 -13.81
C SER A 610 -7.67 -11.15 -13.81
N HIS A 611 -6.34 -11.17 -13.72
CA HIS A 611 -5.52 -12.38 -13.76
C HIS A 611 -4.81 -12.62 -12.42
N PHE A 612 -4.87 -13.85 -11.93
CA PHE A 612 -4.28 -14.25 -10.65
C PHE A 612 -3.36 -15.46 -10.86
N ALA A 613 -2.06 -15.24 -10.71
CA ALA A 613 -1.05 -16.30 -10.63
C ALA A 613 -0.74 -16.59 -9.15
N ILE A 614 -1.32 -17.67 -8.63
CA ILE A 614 -1.46 -17.96 -7.19
C ILE A 614 -0.34 -18.90 -6.71
N GLY A 615 0.23 -18.62 -5.55
CA GLY A 615 1.35 -19.40 -5.01
C GLY A 615 2.69 -18.71 -5.22
N GLY A 616 3.78 -19.25 -4.65
CA GLY A 616 5.11 -18.67 -4.81
C GLY A 616 5.45 -17.53 -3.83
N TYR A 617 4.50 -17.13 -2.97
CA TYR A 617 4.79 -16.23 -1.86
C TYR A 617 5.63 -16.95 -0.79
N ASN A 618 6.95 -16.75 -0.84
CA ASN A 618 7.94 -17.46 -0.03
C ASN A 618 8.53 -16.57 1.10
N ARG A 619 7.70 -15.73 1.73
CA ARG A 619 8.11 -14.80 2.79
C ARG A 619 7.70 -15.34 4.16
N PRO A 620 8.42 -15.03 5.26
CA PRO A 620 8.04 -15.50 6.58
C PRO A 620 6.70 -14.88 6.99
N VAL A 621 5.82 -15.74 7.50
CA VAL A 621 4.49 -15.38 7.98
C VAL A 621 4.35 -16.05 9.35
N ASP A 622 4.91 -15.43 10.39
CA ASP A 622 5.30 -16.12 11.62
C ASP A 622 4.54 -15.66 12.89
N SER A 623 3.45 -14.89 12.81
CA SER A 623 2.80 -14.41 14.05
C SER A 623 1.26 -14.30 14.11
N GLY A 624 0.53 -14.66 13.06
CA GLY A 624 -0.95 -14.62 13.13
C GLY A 624 -1.72 -15.32 12.02
N ILE A 625 -1.02 -15.92 11.04
CA ILE A 625 -1.67 -16.63 9.96
C ILE A 625 -1.68 -18.14 10.27
N ASP A 626 -2.86 -18.72 10.49
CA ASP A 626 -3.10 -20.13 10.82
C ASP A 626 -2.65 -21.09 9.70
N PHE A 627 -2.56 -20.61 8.44
CA PHE A 627 -2.25 -21.45 7.26
C PHE A 627 -1.34 -20.76 6.23
N PRO A 628 -0.05 -20.51 6.54
CA PRO A 628 0.87 -19.80 5.64
C PRO A 628 1.18 -20.55 4.33
N ALA A 629 0.88 -21.85 4.28
CA ALA A 629 1.08 -22.70 3.11
C ALA A 629 -0.07 -22.64 2.08
N MET A 630 -1.13 -21.87 2.34
CA MET A 630 -2.32 -21.79 1.49
C MET A 630 -2.51 -20.37 0.97
N HIS A 631 -2.47 -20.19 -0.35
CA HIS A 631 -2.56 -18.87 -1.00
C HIS A 631 -3.86 -18.77 -1.79
N SER A 632 -4.51 -17.62 -1.75
CA SER A 632 -5.83 -17.40 -2.36
C SER A 632 -5.76 -16.28 -3.41
N GLY A 633 -6.38 -16.45 -4.57
CA GLY A 633 -6.52 -15.34 -5.53
C GLY A 633 -7.35 -14.21 -4.92
N ILE A 634 -8.58 -14.53 -4.52
CA ILE A 634 -9.49 -13.60 -3.83
C ILE A 634 -9.98 -14.24 -2.54
N PHE A 635 -10.02 -13.45 -1.46
CA PHE A 635 -10.63 -13.81 -0.18
C PHE A 635 -11.72 -12.82 0.18
N VAL A 636 -12.92 -13.32 0.46
CA VAL A 636 -14.12 -12.55 0.83
C VAL A 636 -14.61 -13.01 2.20
N ASP A 637 -14.71 -12.10 3.17
CA ASP A 637 -15.18 -12.37 4.53
C ASP A 637 -16.28 -11.37 4.94
N ARG A 638 -17.46 -11.87 5.33
CA ARG A 638 -18.58 -11.05 5.83
C ARG A 638 -18.97 -9.90 4.90
N SER A 639 -18.87 -10.16 3.61
CA SER A 639 -19.16 -9.25 2.51
C SER A 639 -20.25 -9.84 1.61
N SER A 640 -21.16 -9.00 1.15
CA SER A 640 -22.30 -9.39 0.31
C SER A 640 -22.41 -8.51 -0.92
N ASN A 641 -23.15 -8.98 -1.93
CA ASN A 641 -23.42 -8.31 -3.20
C ASN A 641 -22.19 -7.96 -4.03
N PHE A 642 -21.09 -8.67 -3.82
CA PHE A 642 -19.90 -8.56 -4.65
C PHE A 642 -20.18 -9.11 -6.06
N GLY A 643 -19.51 -8.56 -7.07
CA GLY A 643 -19.43 -9.16 -8.39
C GLY A 643 -18.00 -9.60 -8.67
N ILE A 644 -17.78 -10.91 -8.75
CA ILE A 644 -16.47 -11.49 -9.09
C ILE A 644 -16.68 -12.29 -10.37
N GLU A 645 -16.26 -11.71 -11.51
CA GLU A 645 -16.58 -12.27 -12.81
C GLU A 645 -15.50 -12.13 -13.88
N LYS A 646 -15.44 -13.09 -14.83
CA LYS A 646 -14.50 -13.06 -15.96
C LYS A 646 -13.02 -13.01 -15.55
N ASN A 647 -12.69 -13.42 -14.34
CA ASN A 647 -11.30 -13.49 -13.88
C ASN A 647 -10.69 -14.84 -14.25
N ALA A 648 -9.37 -14.85 -14.43
CA ALA A 648 -8.58 -16.04 -14.68
C ALA A 648 -7.66 -16.33 -13.49
N PHE A 649 -7.69 -17.59 -13.03
CA PHE A 649 -6.92 -18.07 -11.89
C PHE A 649 -6.09 -19.28 -12.29
N GLU A 650 -4.78 -19.20 -12.07
CA GLU A 650 -3.82 -20.26 -12.33
C GLU A 650 -2.74 -20.32 -11.25
N PRO A 651 -2.09 -21.47 -11.02
CA PRO A 651 -0.95 -21.53 -10.13
C PRO A 651 0.24 -20.77 -10.73
N GLN A 652 1.00 -20.08 -9.88
CA GLN A 652 2.30 -19.54 -10.24
C GLN A 652 3.27 -20.70 -10.55
N ASP A 653 4.05 -20.55 -11.61
CA ASP A 653 5.02 -21.56 -12.03
C ASP A 653 5.95 -21.98 -10.88
N GLY A 654 5.98 -23.30 -10.61
CA GLY A 654 6.81 -23.88 -9.56
C GLY A 654 6.32 -23.67 -8.12
N ALA A 655 5.11 -23.12 -7.92
CA ALA A 655 4.51 -23.00 -6.61
C ALA A 655 4.34 -24.38 -5.92
N LEU A 656 4.66 -24.43 -4.63
CA LEU A 656 4.48 -25.63 -3.77
C LEU A 656 3.34 -25.46 -2.76
N ASN A 657 2.76 -24.26 -2.71
CA ASN A 657 1.67 -23.90 -1.80
C ASN A 657 0.36 -24.52 -2.29
N THR A 658 -0.59 -24.73 -1.38
CA THR A 658 -1.96 -25.03 -1.79
C THR A 658 -2.57 -23.78 -2.42
N THR A 659 -3.04 -23.91 -3.65
CA THR A 659 -3.57 -22.80 -4.46
C THR A 659 -5.10 -22.80 -4.45
N ILE A 660 -5.70 -21.66 -4.08
CA ILE A 660 -7.14 -21.46 -4.05
C ILE A 660 -7.52 -20.30 -4.95
N GLY A 661 -8.49 -20.48 -5.86
CA GLY A 661 -8.97 -19.40 -6.72
C GLY A 661 -9.69 -18.33 -5.92
N ILE A 662 -10.90 -18.67 -5.45
CA ILE A 662 -11.74 -17.77 -4.65
C ILE A 662 -12.15 -18.44 -3.34
N THR A 663 -11.96 -17.74 -2.23
CA THR A 663 -12.46 -18.13 -0.91
C THR A 663 -13.58 -17.19 -0.47
N ALA A 664 -14.78 -17.71 -0.26
CA ALA A 664 -15.93 -16.99 0.26
C ALA A 664 -16.27 -17.48 1.68
N LYS A 665 -16.35 -16.56 2.62
CA LYS A 665 -16.56 -16.85 4.04
C LYS A 665 -17.63 -15.94 4.63
N ASP A 666 -18.61 -16.55 5.27
CA ASP A 666 -19.67 -15.84 6.00
C ASP A 666 -20.34 -14.71 5.17
N THR A 667 -20.54 -14.92 3.85
CA THR A 667 -21.09 -13.89 2.93
C THR A 667 -22.55 -13.56 3.20
N ASN A 668 -23.19 -14.29 4.11
CA ASN A 668 -24.57 -14.11 4.52
C ASN A 668 -24.72 -14.21 6.05
N LEU A 669 -25.73 -13.54 6.60
CA LEU A 669 -26.04 -13.63 8.03
C LEU A 669 -26.53 -15.04 8.41
N PRO A 670 -26.26 -15.52 9.65
CA PRO A 670 -26.65 -16.86 10.11
C PRO A 670 -28.11 -17.21 9.80
N GLU A 671 -28.41 -18.49 9.52
CA GLU A 671 -29.74 -18.96 9.13
C GLU A 671 -30.86 -18.42 10.05
N GLY A 672 -31.78 -17.67 9.44
CA GLY A 672 -32.97 -17.12 10.05
C GLY A 672 -34.14 -18.07 10.21
N SER A 673 -35.26 -17.54 10.68
CA SER A 673 -36.55 -18.25 10.67
C SER A 673 -37.00 -18.52 9.23
N GLU A 674 -37.73 -19.63 9.04
CA GLU A 674 -38.35 -20.00 7.76
C GLU A 674 -39.25 -18.84 7.27
N GLY A 675 -38.91 -18.24 6.12
CA GLY A 675 -39.56 -17.04 5.56
C GLY A 675 -38.73 -15.74 5.66
N GLN A 676 -37.59 -15.72 6.36
CA GLN A 676 -36.64 -14.60 6.28
C GLN A 676 -35.79 -14.71 5.00
N HIS A 677 -35.68 -13.62 4.25
CA HIS A 677 -34.86 -13.57 3.03
C HIS A 677 -33.46 -12.98 3.32
N ALA A 678 -32.46 -13.47 2.59
CA ALA A 678 -31.07 -13.05 2.70
C ALA A 678 -30.52 -12.71 1.31
N ASP A 679 -29.46 -11.91 1.24
CA ASP A 679 -28.88 -11.52 -0.06
C ASP A 679 -28.44 -12.71 -0.93
N TYR A 680 -28.71 -12.60 -2.24
CA TYR A 680 -28.14 -13.44 -3.29
C TYR A 680 -26.74 -12.95 -3.68
N ASN A 681 -25.79 -13.89 -3.70
CA ASN A 681 -24.39 -13.68 -4.06
C ASN A 681 -24.00 -14.62 -5.21
N GLU A 682 -23.19 -14.14 -6.16
CA GLU A 682 -22.76 -14.97 -7.30
C GLU A 682 -21.27 -14.82 -7.61
N ILE A 683 -20.65 -15.95 -7.95
CA ILE A 683 -19.32 -16.03 -8.56
C ILE A 683 -19.54 -16.52 -9.99
N TYR A 684 -19.28 -15.65 -10.96
CA TYR A 684 -19.83 -15.78 -12.30
C TYR A 684 -18.76 -15.80 -13.39
N ASN A 685 -18.77 -16.81 -14.25
CA ASN A 685 -17.96 -16.84 -15.48
C ASN A 685 -16.45 -16.64 -15.26
N ASN A 686 -15.89 -17.19 -14.19
CA ASN A 686 -14.44 -17.21 -13.95
C ASN A 686 -13.81 -18.49 -14.51
N THR A 687 -12.52 -18.44 -14.84
CA THR A 687 -11.74 -19.60 -15.29
C THR A 687 -10.73 -20.01 -14.23
N PHE A 688 -10.75 -21.28 -13.84
CA PHE A 688 -9.85 -21.89 -12.86
C PHE A 688 -9.06 -23.01 -13.55
N SER A 689 -7.74 -22.83 -13.65
CA SER A 689 -6.84 -23.76 -14.34
C SER A 689 -5.73 -24.21 -13.41
N GLY A 690 -5.53 -25.51 -13.26
CA GLY A 690 -4.39 -26.06 -12.54
C GLY A 690 -4.36 -25.83 -11.02
N LEU A 691 -5.46 -25.41 -10.39
CA LEU A 691 -5.49 -25.13 -8.95
C LEU A 691 -5.74 -26.38 -8.10
N ASP A 692 -5.48 -26.30 -6.79
CA ASP A 692 -5.89 -27.32 -5.81
C ASP A 692 -7.37 -27.17 -5.44
N ILE A 693 -7.86 -25.93 -5.35
CA ILE A 693 -9.27 -25.63 -5.10
C ILE A 693 -9.68 -24.46 -5.98
N GLY A 694 -10.65 -24.65 -6.88
CA GLY A 694 -11.20 -23.55 -7.68
C GLY A 694 -11.93 -22.56 -6.77
N ASN A 695 -12.94 -23.05 -6.05
CA ASN A 695 -13.77 -22.26 -5.15
C ASN A 695 -13.88 -22.92 -3.77
N LEU A 696 -13.65 -22.14 -2.71
CA LEU A 696 -13.80 -22.56 -1.32
C LEU A 696 -14.89 -21.73 -0.63
N ALA A 697 -15.92 -22.39 -0.10
CA ALA A 697 -16.92 -21.79 0.78
C ALA A 697 -16.70 -22.25 2.22
N ASN A 698 -16.57 -21.30 3.14
CA ASN A 698 -16.43 -21.51 4.58
C ASN A 698 -17.53 -20.77 5.35
N GLY A 699 -17.97 -21.31 6.49
CA GLY A 699 -18.97 -20.64 7.32
C GLY A 699 -20.31 -20.44 6.59
N ASN A 700 -21.04 -19.39 6.94
CA ASN A 700 -22.42 -19.22 6.48
C ASN A 700 -22.54 -18.39 5.19
N ASN A 701 -22.73 -19.06 4.06
CA ASN A 701 -22.98 -18.44 2.75
C ASN A 701 -24.36 -18.86 2.17
N LEU A 702 -25.26 -19.35 3.02
CA LEU A 702 -26.64 -19.72 2.71
C LEU A 702 -27.61 -18.66 3.24
N GLY A 703 -28.63 -18.35 2.45
CA GLY A 703 -29.82 -17.65 2.93
C GLY A 703 -30.85 -18.60 3.54
N ALA A 704 -31.60 -18.16 4.56
CA ALA A 704 -32.68 -18.97 5.15
C ALA A 704 -33.82 -19.30 4.16
N PHE A 705 -33.90 -18.54 3.07
CA PHE A 705 -34.81 -18.72 1.96
C PHE A 705 -34.13 -19.42 0.76
N ILE A 706 -34.90 -20.19 -0.03
CA ILE A 706 -34.38 -21.07 -1.09
C ILE A 706 -33.66 -20.32 -2.23
N GLY A 707 -33.94 -19.03 -2.42
CA GLY A 707 -33.30 -18.17 -3.43
C GLY A 707 -32.11 -17.32 -2.95
N GLY A 708 -31.77 -17.34 -1.65
CA GLY A 708 -30.69 -16.51 -1.09
C GLY A 708 -29.40 -17.30 -0.86
N GLY A 709 -28.27 -16.60 -0.84
CA GLY A 709 -26.94 -17.17 -0.60
C GLY A 709 -26.02 -17.21 -1.82
N LEU A 710 -24.87 -17.86 -1.66
CA LEU A 710 -23.80 -17.97 -2.65
C LEU A 710 -24.11 -19.02 -3.73
N THR A 711 -24.03 -18.60 -4.98
CA THR A 711 -24.18 -19.44 -6.18
C THR A 711 -22.92 -19.38 -7.04
N TYR A 712 -22.59 -20.51 -7.66
CA TYR A 712 -21.52 -20.61 -8.65
C TYR A 712 -22.16 -20.83 -10.01
N LEU A 713 -21.91 -19.91 -10.95
CA LEU A 713 -22.57 -19.91 -12.25
C LEU A 713 -21.55 -19.69 -13.38
N CYS A 714 -21.69 -20.42 -14.48
CA CYS A 714 -20.88 -20.28 -15.69
C CYS A 714 -19.36 -20.38 -15.52
N ASN A 715 -18.86 -20.87 -14.39
CA ASN A 715 -17.42 -20.99 -14.15
C ASN A 715 -16.83 -22.17 -14.92
N GLN A 716 -15.60 -22.02 -15.40
CA GLN A 716 -14.88 -23.03 -16.17
C GLN A 716 -13.74 -23.59 -15.33
N ASN A 717 -13.72 -24.91 -15.13
CA ASN A 717 -12.73 -25.57 -14.30
C ASN A 717 -11.89 -26.57 -15.12
N ALA A 718 -10.57 -26.48 -14.95
CA ALA A 718 -9.57 -27.36 -15.53
C ALA A 718 -8.43 -27.61 -14.50
N ASN A 719 -8.80 -28.13 -13.32
CA ASN A 719 -7.91 -28.25 -12.16
C ASN A 719 -7.07 -29.56 -12.15
N THR A 720 -6.12 -29.70 -11.21
CA THR A 720 -5.16 -30.83 -11.16
C THR A 720 -5.69 -32.07 -10.44
N ALA A 721 -5.06 -33.25 -10.62
CA ALA A 721 -5.54 -34.58 -10.22
C ALA A 721 -5.86 -34.84 -8.71
N PHE A 722 -5.71 -33.87 -7.81
CA PHE A 722 -6.08 -33.98 -6.38
C PHE A 722 -6.92 -32.78 -5.89
N SER A 723 -7.61 -32.12 -6.82
CA SER A 723 -8.31 -30.86 -6.61
C SER A 723 -9.82 -30.98 -6.35
N ASN A 724 -10.42 -29.87 -5.94
CA ASN A 724 -11.87 -29.67 -5.89
C ASN A 724 -12.25 -28.46 -6.73
N ASP A 725 -13.21 -28.59 -7.64
CA ASP A 725 -13.71 -27.42 -8.38
C ASP A 725 -14.49 -26.49 -7.44
N ILE A 726 -15.34 -27.08 -6.61
CA ILE A 726 -16.07 -26.41 -5.52
C ILE A 726 -15.90 -27.22 -4.24
N ARG A 727 -15.53 -26.54 -3.14
CA ARG A 727 -15.45 -27.13 -1.82
C ARG A 727 -16.23 -26.33 -0.80
N VAL A 728 -17.10 -27.00 -0.05
CA VAL A 728 -17.90 -26.43 1.04
C VAL A 728 -17.45 -27.07 2.34
N ASN A 729 -16.64 -26.34 3.11
CA ASN A 729 -16.00 -26.86 4.32
C ASN A 729 -16.54 -26.14 5.56
N GLN A 730 -17.14 -26.91 6.49
CA GLN A 730 -17.73 -26.38 7.72
C GLN A 730 -18.61 -25.15 7.46
N GLY A 731 -19.39 -25.21 6.38
CA GLY A 731 -20.11 -24.07 5.86
C GLY A 731 -21.28 -24.47 4.98
N ASN A 732 -21.93 -23.48 4.37
CA ASN A 732 -23.09 -23.69 3.53
C ASN A 732 -23.11 -22.71 2.36
N ILE A 733 -23.81 -23.08 1.29
CA ILE A 733 -24.03 -22.29 0.07
C ILE A 733 -25.51 -22.38 -0.33
N ALA A 734 -25.94 -21.57 -1.32
CA ALA A 734 -27.33 -21.57 -1.76
C ALA A 734 -27.84 -22.98 -2.10
N SER A 735 -29.03 -23.32 -1.61
CA SER A 735 -29.59 -24.67 -1.73
C SER A 735 -29.92 -25.04 -3.18
N HIS A 736 -30.11 -24.05 -4.04
CA HIS A 736 -30.34 -24.20 -5.47
C HIS A 736 -29.20 -23.51 -6.21
N GLN A 737 -28.40 -24.29 -6.92
CA GLN A 737 -27.36 -23.79 -7.83
C GLN A 737 -27.98 -23.74 -9.23
N ILE A 738 -28.69 -22.66 -9.52
CA ILE A 738 -29.48 -22.42 -10.74
C ILE A 738 -29.30 -20.96 -11.19
N ASP A 739 -29.34 -20.72 -12.50
CA ASP A 739 -29.33 -19.34 -13.01
C ASP A 739 -30.68 -18.63 -12.76
N PRO A 740 -30.68 -17.33 -12.41
CA PRO A 740 -31.87 -16.51 -12.28
C PRO A 740 -32.85 -16.50 -13.48
N GLY A 741 -32.40 -16.83 -14.69
CA GLY A 741 -33.26 -17.04 -15.86
C GLY A 741 -33.97 -18.39 -15.90
N ASN A 742 -33.84 -19.18 -14.83
CA ASN A 742 -34.37 -20.54 -14.70
C ASN A 742 -33.70 -21.58 -15.60
N PHE A 743 -32.43 -21.35 -15.94
CA PHE A 743 -31.57 -22.25 -16.74
C PHE A 743 -30.56 -22.99 -15.85
N ALA A 744 -29.88 -23.97 -16.43
CA ALA A 744 -28.76 -24.68 -15.79
C ALA A 744 -27.71 -23.72 -15.18
N ALA A 745 -26.93 -24.19 -14.22
CA ALA A 745 -25.87 -23.39 -13.61
C ALA A 745 -24.76 -23.01 -14.60
N GLY A 746 -24.58 -23.80 -15.67
CA GLY A 746 -23.63 -23.54 -16.76
C GLY A 746 -22.15 -23.68 -16.39
N ASN A 747 -21.82 -24.19 -15.19
CA ASN A 747 -20.41 -24.43 -14.85
C ASN A 747 -19.90 -25.65 -15.61
N ILE A 748 -18.65 -25.58 -16.07
CA ILE A 748 -17.92 -26.69 -16.67
C ILE A 748 -16.98 -27.24 -15.60
N PHE A 749 -17.13 -28.51 -15.25
CA PHE A 749 -16.28 -29.20 -14.28
C PHE A 749 -15.07 -29.86 -14.94
N THR A 750 -14.02 -30.05 -14.13
CA THR A 750 -12.84 -30.83 -14.51
C THR A 750 -13.28 -32.27 -14.81
N PRO A 751 -12.74 -32.96 -15.84
CA PRO A 751 -13.09 -34.35 -16.12
C PRO A 751 -12.91 -35.28 -14.91
N CYS A 752 -13.86 -36.21 -14.74
CA CYS A 752 -13.92 -37.08 -13.57
C CYS A 752 -12.84 -38.18 -13.57
N GLU A 753 -11.67 -37.90 -13.00
CA GLU A 753 -10.55 -38.84 -12.83
C GLU A 753 -10.32 -39.21 -11.35
N SER A 754 -9.54 -40.27 -11.09
CA SER A 754 -9.31 -40.80 -9.74
C SER A 754 -8.64 -39.78 -8.81
N GLY A 755 -9.36 -39.28 -7.80
CA GLY A 755 -8.86 -38.35 -6.78
C GLY A 755 -9.48 -36.94 -6.85
N LEU A 756 -10.29 -36.67 -7.87
CA LEU A 756 -10.99 -35.41 -8.09
C LEU A 756 -12.42 -35.44 -7.50
N THR A 757 -12.88 -34.28 -7.01
CA THR A 757 -14.28 -34.08 -6.63
C THR A 757 -14.78 -32.78 -7.28
N HIS A 758 -15.87 -32.85 -8.05
CA HIS A 758 -16.48 -31.66 -8.65
C HIS A 758 -17.01 -30.74 -7.55
N ILE A 759 -17.82 -31.29 -6.63
CA ILE A 759 -18.36 -30.57 -5.48
C ILE A 759 -18.13 -31.39 -4.21
N ASP A 760 -17.19 -30.97 -3.35
CA ASP A 760 -17.00 -31.55 -2.01
C ASP A 760 -17.82 -30.76 -0.97
N ASN A 761 -19.01 -31.25 -0.64
CA ASN A 761 -19.87 -30.69 0.40
C ASN A 761 -20.21 -31.68 1.53
N LEU A 762 -19.28 -32.60 1.85
CA LEU A 762 -19.47 -33.58 2.92
C LEU A 762 -19.69 -32.93 4.30
N LEU A 763 -19.02 -31.82 4.56
CA LEU A 763 -19.13 -31.04 5.79
C LEU A 763 -20.06 -29.82 5.64
N GLY A 764 -20.82 -29.75 4.55
CA GLY A 764 -21.73 -28.65 4.25
C GLY A 764 -23.19 -29.09 4.05
N ASN A 765 -24.00 -28.15 3.53
CA ASN A 765 -25.43 -28.39 3.30
C ASN A 765 -25.70 -29.23 2.05
N SER A 766 -26.83 -29.93 2.06
CA SER A 766 -27.37 -30.57 0.85
C SER A 766 -27.78 -29.52 -0.18
N ILE A 767 -27.48 -29.75 -1.46
CA ILE A 767 -27.78 -28.84 -2.56
C ILE A 767 -28.49 -29.54 -3.72
N ARG A 768 -29.23 -28.76 -4.49
CA ARG A 768 -29.74 -29.11 -5.82
C ARG A 768 -28.92 -28.36 -6.85
N TYR A 769 -28.37 -29.12 -7.80
CA TYR A 769 -27.52 -28.61 -8.85
C TYR A 769 -28.18 -28.86 -10.21
N TYR A 770 -28.41 -27.78 -10.95
CA TYR A 770 -29.10 -27.81 -12.24
C TYR A 770 -28.07 -27.79 -13.37
N TYR A 771 -28.12 -28.76 -14.28
CA TYR A 771 -27.12 -28.95 -15.34
C TYR A 771 -27.79 -29.21 -16.69
N TRP A 772 -27.13 -28.82 -17.78
CA TRP A 772 -27.61 -29.13 -19.13
C TRP A 772 -27.00 -30.45 -19.60
N ALA A 773 -27.82 -31.51 -19.72
CA ALA A 773 -27.35 -32.86 -20.03
C ALA A 773 -26.51 -33.00 -21.33
N PRO A 774 -26.80 -32.26 -22.42
CA PRO A 774 -25.94 -32.24 -23.60
C PRO A 774 -24.63 -31.44 -23.45
N GLY A 775 -24.46 -30.69 -22.35
CA GLY A 775 -23.27 -29.89 -22.05
C GLY A 775 -22.08 -30.77 -21.66
N ALA A 776 -20.90 -30.43 -22.17
CA ALA A 776 -19.68 -31.18 -21.85
C ALA A 776 -19.24 -30.89 -20.40
N ASN A 777 -19.22 -31.92 -19.56
CA ASN A 777 -18.81 -31.85 -18.15
C ASN A 777 -19.60 -30.83 -17.29
N GLU A 778 -20.85 -30.51 -17.64
CA GLU A 778 -21.71 -29.71 -16.76
C GLU A 778 -22.33 -30.53 -15.62
N GLU A 779 -22.48 -31.84 -15.82
CA GLU A 779 -22.99 -32.72 -14.77
C GLU A 779 -21.92 -32.96 -13.68
N PRO A 780 -22.21 -32.72 -12.38
CA PRO A 780 -21.25 -32.89 -11.30
C PRO A 780 -21.07 -34.38 -10.90
N VAL A 781 -20.61 -35.22 -11.83
CA VAL A 781 -20.61 -36.69 -11.70
C VAL A 781 -19.74 -37.26 -10.57
N CYS A 782 -18.61 -36.63 -10.21
CA CYS A 782 -17.85 -36.99 -9.00
C CYS A 782 -18.19 -36.03 -7.85
N SER A 783 -19.35 -36.23 -7.25
CA SER A 783 -19.79 -35.53 -6.04
C SER A 783 -20.36 -36.53 -5.03
N PRO A 784 -20.39 -36.21 -3.72
CA PRO A 784 -21.07 -37.04 -2.73
C PRO A 784 -22.56 -37.20 -3.07
N GLY A 785 -22.95 -38.40 -3.51
CA GLY A 785 -24.27 -38.65 -4.11
C GLY A 785 -25.49 -38.37 -3.22
N PHE A 786 -25.33 -38.31 -1.89
CA PHE A 786 -26.44 -38.00 -0.96
C PHE A 786 -26.57 -36.51 -0.61
N LYS A 787 -25.56 -35.69 -0.93
CA LYS A 787 -25.52 -34.25 -0.65
C LYS A 787 -25.70 -33.39 -1.90
N VAL A 788 -25.45 -33.92 -3.09
CA VAL A 788 -25.66 -33.22 -4.37
C VAL A 788 -26.74 -33.94 -5.18
N THR A 789 -27.88 -33.28 -5.34
CA THR A 789 -28.96 -33.77 -6.22
C THR A 789 -28.85 -33.10 -7.57
N ARG A 790 -28.68 -33.93 -8.61
CA ARG A 790 -28.48 -33.49 -9.99
C ARG A 790 -29.82 -33.41 -10.69
N ILE A 791 -30.13 -32.26 -11.30
CA ILE A 791 -31.40 -32.00 -12.00
C ILE A 791 -31.07 -31.51 -13.41
N GLU A 792 -31.63 -32.19 -14.42
CA GLU A 792 -31.47 -31.77 -15.82
C GLU A 792 -32.28 -30.51 -16.09
N GLU A 793 -31.69 -29.56 -16.81
CA GLU A 793 -32.30 -28.27 -17.13
C GLU A 793 -31.90 -27.75 -18.51
N ASP A 794 -32.61 -26.73 -19.00
CA ASP A 794 -32.27 -26.05 -20.26
C ASP A 794 -30.93 -25.30 -20.16
N ARG A 795 -30.26 -25.19 -21.31
CA ARG A 795 -28.94 -24.58 -21.45
C ARG A 795 -28.93 -23.14 -20.94
N ASN A 796 -27.93 -22.82 -20.14
CA ASN A 796 -27.57 -21.44 -19.85
C ASN A 796 -26.60 -20.93 -20.91
N GLU A 797 -26.94 -19.80 -21.55
CA GLU A 797 -26.10 -19.19 -22.59
C GLU A 797 -24.89 -18.44 -22.00
N CYS A 798 -24.79 -18.32 -20.67
CA CYS A 798 -23.72 -17.61 -19.97
C CYS A 798 -23.53 -16.20 -20.53
N SER A 799 -24.66 -15.49 -20.69
CA SER A 799 -24.74 -14.14 -21.24
C SER A 799 -23.80 -13.19 -20.52
N GLU A 800 -23.28 -12.20 -21.24
CA GLU A 800 -22.37 -11.24 -20.63
C GLU A 800 -23.00 -10.56 -19.41
N SER A 801 -22.29 -10.65 -18.29
CA SER A 801 -22.46 -9.76 -17.17
C SER A 801 -21.47 -8.61 -17.32
N GLY A 802 -21.95 -7.39 -17.11
CA GLY A 802 -21.21 -6.15 -17.20
C GLY A 802 -22.01 -5.03 -16.55
N GLU A 803 -21.40 -3.85 -16.47
CA GLU A 803 -22.06 -2.63 -15.99
C GLU A 803 -23.29 -2.30 -16.84
N ILE A 804 -24.30 -1.69 -16.21
CA ILE A 804 -25.47 -1.20 -16.92
C ILE A 804 -25.09 0.09 -17.65
N PRO A 805 -25.22 0.16 -18.99
CA PRO A 805 -25.04 1.41 -19.73
C PRO A 805 -26.06 2.47 -19.27
N ASP A 806 -25.66 3.75 -19.26
CA ASP A 806 -26.52 4.86 -18.82
C ASP A 806 -27.91 4.85 -19.49
N GLU A 807 -27.97 4.55 -20.79
CA GLU A 807 -29.24 4.46 -21.53
C GLU A 807 -30.17 3.33 -21.08
N GLU A 808 -29.65 2.28 -20.45
CA GLU A 808 -30.40 1.10 -20.04
C GLU A 808 -30.87 1.16 -18.57
N VAL A 809 -30.36 2.12 -17.77
CA VAL A 809 -30.69 2.27 -16.34
C VAL A 809 -32.20 2.34 -16.10
N ALA A 810 -32.94 3.09 -16.92
CA ALA A 810 -34.39 3.23 -16.78
C ALA A 810 -35.13 1.90 -16.99
N SER A 811 -34.69 1.09 -17.95
CA SER A 811 -35.27 -0.22 -18.23
C SER A 811 -34.97 -1.22 -17.10
N HIS A 812 -33.76 -1.18 -16.54
CA HIS A 812 -33.36 -1.99 -15.40
C HIS A 812 -34.13 -1.61 -14.12
N LEU A 813 -34.40 -0.32 -13.89
CA LEU A 813 -35.27 0.13 -12.80
C LEU A 813 -36.69 -0.41 -12.94
N GLN A 814 -37.25 -0.42 -14.16
CA GLN A 814 -38.57 -1.00 -14.42
C GLN A 814 -38.56 -2.51 -14.19
N LEU A 815 -37.53 -3.20 -14.68
CA LEU A 815 -37.34 -4.64 -14.47
C LEU A 815 -37.28 -4.96 -12.98
N PHE A 816 -36.46 -4.24 -12.21
CA PHE A 816 -36.34 -4.40 -10.76
C PHE A 816 -37.69 -4.28 -10.05
N GLN A 817 -38.50 -3.27 -10.39
CA GLN A 817 -39.83 -3.11 -9.78
C GLN A 817 -40.78 -4.25 -10.18
N SER A 818 -40.72 -4.74 -11.42
CA SER A 818 -41.55 -5.87 -11.87
C SER A 818 -41.19 -7.17 -11.15
N LEU A 819 -39.90 -7.51 -11.06
CA LEU A 819 -39.39 -8.68 -10.36
C LEU A 819 -39.72 -8.62 -8.87
N LYS A 820 -39.66 -7.43 -8.26
CA LYS A 820 -40.05 -7.23 -6.87
C LYS A 820 -41.53 -7.57 -6.65
N GLN A 821 -42.42 -7.06 -7.51
CA GLN A 821 -43.85 -7.34 -7.39
C GLN A 821 -44.17 -8.82 -7.63
N GLU A 822 -43.52 -9.43 -8.61
CA GLU A 822 -43.65 -10.85 -8.92
C GLU A 822 -43.21 -11.72 -7.74
N PHE A 823 -42.01 -11.48 -7.21
CA PHE A 823 -41.48 -12.20 -6.05
C PHE A 823 -42.38 -12.03 -4.82
N GLN A 824 -42.85 -10.82 -4.53
CA GLN A 824 -43.80 -10.61 -3.42
C GLN A 824 -45.11 -11.38 -3.64
N GLY A 825 -45.58 -11.50 -4.88
CA GLY A 825 -46.75 -12.33 -5.22
C GLY A 825 -46.50 -13.82 -4.94
N LEU A 826 -45.36 -14.34 -5.40
CA LEU A 826 -44.96 -15.72 -5.20
C LEU A 826 -44.72 -16.05 -3.71
N ASP A 827 -44.05 -15.17 -2.97
CA ASP A 827 -43.78 -15.35 -1.54
C ASP A 827 -45.08 -15.35 -0.73
N ASN A 828 -46.00 -14.41 -0.97
CA ASN A 828 -47.31 -14.44 -0.33
C ASN A 828 -48.10 -15.72 -0.64
N TYR A 829 -48.01 -16.21 -1.89
CA TYR A 829 -48.67 -17.45 -2.28
C TYR A 829 -48.05 -18.67 -1.57
N TYR A 830 -46.73 -18.77 -1.55
CA TYR A 830 -45.99 -19.82 -0.85
C TYR A 830 -46.27 -19.85 0.65
N GLN A 831 -46.25 -18.69 1.32
CA GLN A 831 -46.57 -18.59 2.75
C GLN A 831 -48.02 -19.01 3.06
N GLY A 832 -48.97 -18.76 2.14
CA GLY A 832 -50.36 -19.21 2.27
C GLY A 832 -50.55 -20.73 2.13
N LEU A 833 -49.64 -21.40 1.42
CA LEU A 833 -49.65 -22.87 1.28
C LEU A 833 -48.93 -23.56 2.43
N LEU A 834 -47.85 -22.96 2.95
CA LEU A 834 -47.09 -23.50 4.07
C LEU A 834 -47.96 -23.70 5.31
N ASP A 835 -48.03 -24.95 5.79
CA ASP A 835 -48.91 -25.36 6.89
C ASP A 835 -50.37 -24.90 6.71
N ASN A 836 -50.84 -24.81 5.45
CA ASN A 836 -52.17 -24.29 5.10
C ASN A 836 -52.43 -22.87 5.64
N GLY A 837 -51.39 -22.05 5.79
CA GLY A 837 -51.43 -20.68 6.29
C GLY A 837 -51.63 -20.56 7.82
N ASP A 838 -51.66 -21.67 8.57
CA ASP A 838 -51.83 -21.68 10.03
C ASP A 838 -50.82 -22.62 10.71
N LYS A 839 -49.55 -22.20 10.69
CA LYS A 839 -48.44 -22.93 11.33
C LYS A 839 -48.71 -23.28 12.80
N GLN A 840 -49.24 -22.35 13.59
CA GLN A 840 -49.49 -22.59 15.01
C GLN A 840 -50.64 -23.58 15.22
N GLY A 841 -51.68 -23.51 14.39
CA GLY A 841 -52.76 -24.49 14.36
C GLY A 841 -52.26 -25.89 14.02
N VAL A 842 -51.41 -26.03 13.01
CA VAL A 842 -50.81 -27.31 12.62
C VAL A 842 -49.92 -27.88 13.73
N LEU A 843 -49.07 -27.06 14.36
CA LEU A 843 -48.24 -27.51 15.50
C LEU A 843 -49.10 -27.95 16.69
N SER A 844 -50.16 -27.21 17.03
CA SER A 844 -51.09 -27.57 18.12
C SER A 844 -51.87 -28.86 17.81
N MET A 845 -52.23 -29.07 16.55
CA MET A 845 -52.84 -30.32 16.08
C MET A 845 -51.88 -31.51 16.25
N ILE A 846 -50.61 -31.35 15.87
CA ILE A 846 -49.59 -32.39 16.05
C ILE A 846 -49.39 -32.70 17.54
N GLU A 847 -49.27 -31.68 18.39
CA GLU A 847 -49.08 -31.83 19.83
C GLU A 847 -50.25 -32.58 20.50
N SER A 848 -51.48 -32.28 20.09
CA SER A 848 -52.71 -32.91 20.62
C SER A 848 -53.03 -34.30 20.03
N THR A 849 -52.10 -34.90 19.27
CA THR A 849 -52.28 -36.23 18.68
C THR A 849 -52.29 -37.32 19.75
N THR A 850 -53.27 -38.22 19.67
CA THR A 850 -53.51 -39.39 20.53
C THR A 850 -53.66 -40.65 19.66
N PRO A 851 -53.63 -41.86 20.23
CA PRO A 851 -53.85 -43.08 19.46
C PRO A 851 -55.19 -43.12 18.70
N VAL A 852 -56.23 -42.41 19.19
CA VAL A 852 -57.58 -42.41 18.60
C VAL A 852 -57.71 -41.52 17.37
N ASN A 853 -57.06 -40.35 17.37
CA ASN A 853 -57.13 -39.36 16.28
C ASN A 853 -55.90 -39.36 15.37
N SER A 854 -54.88 -40.19 15.63
CA SER A 854 -53.63 -40.28 14.85
C SER A 854 -53.86 -40.43 13.34
N GLU A 855 -54.76 -41.31 12.90
CA GLU A 855 -55.03 -41.51 11.47
C GLU A 855 -55.76 -40.32 10.83
N SER A 856 -56.63 -39.65 11.58
CA SER A 856 -57.30 -38.42 11.12
C SER A 856 -56.31 -37.27 10.99
N HIS A 857 -55.43 -37.07 11.99
CA HIS A 857 -54.39 -36.04 11.95
C HIS A 857 -53.37 -36.33 10.84
N LYS A 858 -53.00 -37.61 10.61
CA LYS A 858 -52.19 -38.02 9.45
C LYS A 858 -52.87 -37.62 8.13
N GLY A 859 -54.16 -37.93 7.97
CA GLY A 859 -54.92 -37.57 6.77
C GLY A 859 -54.95 -36.06 6.52
N GLN A 860 -55.07 -35.25 7.58
CA GLN A 860 -55.00 -33.79 7.48
C GLN A 860 -53.60 -33.29 7.08
N LEU A 861 -52.54 -33.79 7.73
CA LEU A 861 -51.15 -33.44 7.37
C LEU A 861 -50.81 -33.82 5.92
N LEU A 862 -51.28 -34.99 5.45
CA LEU A 862 -51.15 -35.40 4.06
C LEU A 862 -51.91 -34.48 3.10
N SER A 863 -53.07 -33.95 3.53
CA SER A 863 -53.81 -32.96 2.71
C SER A 863 -53.12 -31.61 2.58
N TYR A 864 -52.19 -31.29 3.49
CA TYR A 864 -51.35 -30.08 3.44
C TYR A 864 -50.01 -30.34 2.73
N SER A 865 -49.69 -31.59 2.43
CA SER A 865 -48.44 -31.96 1.74
C SER A 865 -48.52 -31.57 0.26
N PRO A 866 -47.43 -31.12 -0.38
CA PRO A 866 -46.03 -31.11 0.08
C PRO A 866 -45.61 -29.86 0.90
N PHE A 867 -46.55 -29.05 1.38
CA PHE A 867 -46.27 -27.73 2.00
C PHE A 867 -46.25 -27.75 3.53
N LEU A 868 -45.80 -28.84 4.18
CA LEU A 868 -45.53 -28.78 5.63
C LEU A 868 -44.24 -28.00 5.91
N SER A 869 -44.19 -27.24 7.01
CA SER A 869 -42.98 -26.50 7.40
C SER A 869 -41.91 -27.40 8.03
N LYS A 870 -40.66 -26.91 8.09
CA LYS A 870 -39.55 -27.55 8.83
C LYS A 870 -39.98 -27.88 10.28
N ALA A 871 -40.65 -26.94 10.94
CA ALA A 871 -41.11 -27.10 12.31
C ALA A 871 -42.19 -28.20 12.44
N SER A 872 -43.15 -28.24 11.52
CA SER A 872 -44.20 -29.27 11.49
C SER A 872 -43.60 -30.67 11.27
N ALA A 873 -42.63 -30.83 10.38
CA ALA A 873 -41.96 -32.12 10.17
C ALA A 873 -41.20 -32.61 11.40
N ILE A 874 -40.45 -31.71 12.08
CA ILE A 874 -39.77 -32.04 13.34
C ILE A 874 -40.78 -32.40 14.43
N ALA A 875 -41.91 -31.69 14.52
CA ALA A 875 -42.98 -32.00 15.47
C ALA A 875 -43.61 -33.38 15.20
N VAL A 876 -43.81 -33.75 13.92
CA VAL A 876 -44.28 -35.10 13.53
C VAL A 876 -43.29 -36.18 13.97
N LEU A 877 -41.99 -35.95 13.80
CA LEU A 877 -40.93 -36.86 14.25
C LEU A 877 -40.91 -37.00 15.77
N ALA A 878 -41.07 -35.90 16.52
CA ALA A 878 -41.06 -35.91 17.98
C ALA A 878 -42.30 -36.56 18.61
N GLN A 879 -43.44 -36.55 17.90
CA GLN A 879 -44.71 -37.05 18.40
C GLN A 879 -44.74 -38.58 18.49
N GLN A 880 -44.93 -39.10 19.70
CA GLN A 880 -44.91 -40.54 20.03
C GLN A 880 -46.16 -41.29 19.57
N ASN A 881 -47.29 -40.60 19.43
CA ASN A 881 -48.55 -41.22 19.02
C ASN A 881 -48.67 -41.46 17.50
N PHE A 882 -47.72 -40.98 16.70
CA PHE A 882 -47.56 -41.40 15.31
C PHE A 882 -46.69 -42.65 15.24
N THR A 883 -47.19 -43.68 14.57
CA THR A 883 -46.38 -44.86 14.22
C THR A 883 -45.28 -44.49 13.22
N THR A 884 -44.19 -45.25 13.20
CA THR A 884 -43.08 -45.02 12.26
C THR A 884 -43.52 -45.06 10.80
N ALA A 885 -44.53 -45.88 10.45
CA ALA A 885 -45.14 -45.88 9.12
C ALA A 885 -45.87 -44.56 8.82
N GLN A 886 -46.64 -44.01 9.78
CA GLN A 886 -47.31 -42.72 9.61
C GLN A 886 -46.31 -41.57 9.48
N LYS A 887 -45.25 -41.55 10.30
CA LYS A 887 -44.16 -40.56 10.19
C LYS A 887 -43.52 -40.62 8.81
N LYS A 888 -43.18 -41.83 8.34
CA LYS A 888 -42.62 -42.05 7.00
C LYS A 888 -43.53 -41.53 5.90
N ASP A 889 -44.82 -41.88 5.92
CA ASP A 889 -45.78 -41.47 4.87
C ASP A 889 -45.92 -39.95 4.79
N ILE A 890 -45.99 -39.27 5.95
CA ILE A 890 -46.06 -37.80 6.01
C ILE A 890 -44.77 -37.18 5.47
N LEU A 891 -43.60 -37.68 5.89
CA LEU A 891 -42.31 -37.15 5.45
C LEU A 891 -42.05 -37.40 3.96
N ALA A 892 -42.38 -38.58 3.44
CA ALA A 892 -42.26 -38.92 2.02
C ALA A 892 -43.17 -38.07 1.13
N ALA A 893 -44.32 -37.61 1.65
CA ALA A 893 -45.21 -36.69 0.94
C ALA A 893 -44.70 -35.23 0.92
N ASN A 894 -43.63 -34.91 1.65
CA ASN A 894 -43.00 -33.57 1.69
C ASN A 894 -41.51 -33.69 1.33
N PRO A 895 -41.19 -34.09 0.09
CA PRO A 895 -39.84 -34.46 -0.31
C PRO A 895 -38.80 -33.32 -0.15
N GLU A 896 -39.21 -32.05 -0.25
CA GLU A 896 -38.35 -30.87 -0.08
C GLU A 896 -37.79 -30.76 1.34
N LEU A 897 -38.55 -31.21 2.35
CA LEU A 897 -38.11 -31.19 3.75
C LEU A 897 -36.99 -32.19 4.02
N LEU A 898 -36.93 -33.27 3.24
CA LEU A 898 -35.91 -34.32 3.38
C LEU A 898 -34.51 -33.83 2.97
N TYR A 899 -34.41 -32.67 2.30
CA TYR A 899 -33.14 -32.00 1.99
C TYR A 899 -32.63 -31.09 3.11
N ARG A 900 -33.48 -30.75 4.08
CA ARG A 900 -33.10 -29.90 5.19
C ARG A 900 -32.31 -30.72 6.19
N ASP A 901 -31.03 -30.39 6.39
CA ASP A 901 -30.16 -31.15 7.29
C ASP A 901 -30.77 -31.29 8.70
N ALA A 902 -31.48 -30.26 9.21
CA ALA A 902 -32.20 -30.34 10.48
C ALA A 902 -33.28 -31.44 10.51
N VAL A 903 -34.03 -31.61 9.43
CA VAL A 903 -35.07 -32.65 9.32
C VAL A 903 -34.42 -34.02 9.11
N TRP A 904 -33.42 -34.11 8.22
CA TRP A 904 -32.72 -35.37 7.97
C TRP A 904 -32.00 -35.88 9.21
N ASN A 905 -31.31 -35.01 9.95
CA ASN A 905 -30.69 -35.36 11.23
C ASN A 905 -31.73 -35.79 12.27
N ALA A 906 -32.92 -35.17 12.29
CA ALA A 906 -34.01 -35.62 13.16
C ALA A 906 -34.57 -37.00 12.75
N ILE A 907 -34.60 -37.33 11.45
CA ILE A 907 -34.93 -38.67 10.95
C ILE A 907 -33.89 -39.69 11.42
N LEU A 908 -32.59 -39.37 11.28
CA LEU A 908 -31.50 -40.27 11.69
C LEU A 908 -31.44 -40.46 13.22
N ALA A 909 -31.84 -39.46 13.99
CA ALA A 909 -31.95 -39.56 15.45
C ALA A 909 -33.13 -40.46 15.90
N GLU A 910 -34.13 -40.66 15.04
CA GLU A 910 -35.28 -41.53 15.30
C GLU A 910 -34.90 -43.00 15.03
N THR A 911 -34.48 -43.70 16.08
CA THR A 911 -34.03 -45.10 16.01
C THR A 911 -35.10 -46.11 15.60
N THR A 912 -36.36 -45.71 15.46
CA THR A 912 -37.46 -46.61 15.09
C THR A 912 -37.61 -46.85 13.59
N PHE A 913 -36.98 -46.05 12.71
CA PHE A 913 -37.00 -46.29 11.28
C PHE A 913 -36.16 -47.53 10.92
N SER A 914 -36.75 -48.44 10.15
CA SER A 914 -35.99 -49.54 9.55
C SER A 914 -35.11 -49.04 8.39
N GLN A 915 -34.04 -49.78 8.08
CA GLN A 915 -33.17 -49.48 6.92
C GLN A 915 -33.97 -49.40 5.60
N GLN A 916 -35.00 -50.23 5.44
CA GLN A 916 -35.90 -50.14 4.29
C GLN A 916 -36.64 -48.81 4.23
N GLN A 917 -37.17 -48.33 5.36
CA GLN A 917 -37.91 -47.07 5.41
C GLN A 917 -37.00 -45.85 5.23
N LEU A 918 -35.76 -45.90 5.71
CA LEU A 918 -34.75 -44.89 5.42
C LEU A 918 -34.46 -44.84 3.91
N GLY A 919 -34.26 -46.01 3.27
CA GLY A 919 -34.12 -46.09 1.81
C GLY A 919 -35.34 -45.59 1.03
N GLU A 920 -36.56 -45.80 1.53
CA GLU A 920 -37.79 -45.22 0.94
C GLU A 920 -37.83 -43.69 1.05
N LEU A 921 -37.40 -43.12 2.18
CA LEU A 921 -37.28 -41.67 2.34
C LEU A 921 -36.16 -41.08 1.47
N GLU A 922 -35.02 -41.78 1.32
CA GLU A 922 -33.96 -41.40 0.40
C GLU A 922 -34.44 -41.37 -1.06
N GLN A 923 -35.25 -42.35 -1.47
CA GLN A 923 -35.88 -42.35 -2.79
C GLN A 923 -36.89 -41.21 -2.95
N ALA A 924 -37.69 -40.93 -1.92
CA ALA A 924 -38.65 -39.84 -1.94
C ALA A 924 -37.97 -38.48 -2.14
N ARG A 925 -36.74 -38.27 -1.65
CA ARG A 925 -35.96 -37.05 -1.90
C ARG A 925 -35.92 -36.72 -3.39
N ALA A 926 -35.64 -37.70 -4.24
CA ALA A 926 -35.47 -37.51 -5.68
C ALA A 926 -36.77 -37.21 -6.44
N THR A 927 -37.92 -37.09 -5.75
CA THR A 927 -39.20 -36.75 -6.38
C THR A 927 -39.41 -35.24 -6.46
N SER A 928 -39.82 -34.75 -7.62
CA SER A 928 -40.29 -33.38 -7.80
C SER A 928 -41.76 -33.28 -7.37
N SER A 929 -42.12 -32.19 -6.69
CA SER A 929 -43.48 -31.91 -6.23
C SER A 929 -43.92 -30.49 -6.67
N PRO A 930 -45.21 -30.14 -6.54
CA PRO A 930 -45.65 -28.76 -6.75
C PRO A 930 -44.92 -27.72 -5.90
N ARG A 931 -44.40 -28.11 -4.72
CA ARG A 931 -43.58 -27.23 -3.89
C ARG A 931 -42.23 -26.98 -4.52
N ASP A 932 -41.55 -28.01 -5.01
CA ASP A 932 -40.29 -27.90 -5.74
C ASP A 932 -40.38 -26.90 -6.91
N SER A 933 -41.43 -27.00 -7.73
CA SER A 933 -41.65 -26.04 -8.83
C SER A 933 -41.81 -24.59 -8.36
N LEU A 934 -42.57 -24.37 -7.28
CA LEU A 934 -42.77 -23.03 -6.72
C LEU A 934 -41.51 -22.48 -6.05
N GLU A 935 -40.80 -23.29 -5.26
CA GLU A 935 -39.55 -22.90 -4.61
C GLU A 935 -38.48 -22.53 -5.66
N ARG A 936 -38.43 -23.25 -6.78
CA ARG A 936 -37.57 -22.96 -7.93
C ARG A 936 -37.91 -21.63 -8.59
N GLU A 937 -39.19 -21.39 -8.91
CA GLU A 937 -39.64 -20.13 -9.51
C GLU A 937 -39.30 -18.94 -8.60
N MET A 938 -39.56 -19.07 -7.30
CA MET A 938 -39.20 -18.04 -6.34
C MET A 938 -37.69 -17.80 -6.26
N ALA A 939 -36.87 -18.87 -6.31
CA ALA A 939 -35.42 -18.74 -6.28
C ALA A 939 -34.89 -18.00 -7.52
N ALA A 940 -35.41 -18.32 -8.70
CA ALA A 940 -35.06 -17.66 -9.95
C ALA A 940 -35.46 -16.16 -9.93
N THR A 941 -36.73 -15.85 -9.62
CA THR A 941 -37.22 -14.45 -9.58
C THR A 941 -36.50 -13.63 -8.50
N TYR A 942 -36.19 -14.22 -7.34
CA TYR A 942 -35.44 -13.54 -6.27
C TYR A 942 -33.98 -13.28 -6.66
N GLY A 943 -33.31 -14.27 -7.25
CA GLY A 943 -31.96 -14.10 -7.80
C GLY A 943 -31.92 -13.01 -8.87
N ALA A 944 -32.92 -12.95 -9.76
CA ALA A 944 -33.01 -11.95 -10.81
C ALA A 944 -33.25 -10.54 -10.23
N LEU A 945 -34.12 -10.44 -9.21
CA LEU A 945 -34.36 -9.20 -8.47
C LEU A 945 -33.05 -8.68 -7.85
N HIS A 946 -32.29 -9.55 -7.19
CA HIS A 946 -31.04 -9.19 -6.54
C HIS A 946 -29.94 -8.86 -7.53
N ARG A 947 -29.73 -9.67 -8.58
CA ARG A 947 -28.75 -9.39 -9.65
C ARG A 947 -29.02 -8.03 -10.28
N THR A 948 -30.27 -7.73 -10.63
CA THR A 948 -30.68 -6.43 -11.20
C THR A 948 -30.44 -5.29 -10.20
N GLY A 949 -30.85 -5.48 -8.93
CA GLY A 949 -30.68 -4.50 -7.87
C GLY A 949 -29.21 -4.21 -7.57
N ASN A 950 -28.36 -5.24 -7.53
CA ASN A 950 -26.93 -5.13 -7.26
C ASN A 950 -26.23 -4.33 -8.36
N LYS A 951 -26.53 -4.61 -9.64
CA LYS A 951 -25.99 -3.84 -10.76
C LYS A 951 -26.43 -2.38 -10.75
N LEU A 952 -27.70 -2.10 -10.44
CA LEU A 952 -28.20 -0.73 -10.29
C LEU A 952 -27.53 0.00 -9.13
N ILE A 953 -27.37 -0.66 -7.97
CA ILE A 953 -26.69 -0.07 -6.81
C ILE A 953 -25.22 0.21 -7.16
N GLN A 954 -24.49 -0.76 -7.73
CA GLN A 954 -23.11 -0.57 -8.17
C GLN A 954 -22.98 0.61 -9.13
N HIS A 955 -23.87 0.73 -10.13
CA HIS A 955 -23.91 1.87 -11.04
C HIS A 955 -24.02 3.21 -10.29
N TYR A 956 -24.99 3.35 -9.37
CA TYR A 956 -25.15 4.58 -8.59
C TYR A 956 -24.03 4.85 -7.57
N LEU A 957 -23.33 3.81 -7.11
CA LEU A 957 -22.13 3.95 -6.26
C LEU A 957 -20.89 4.31 -7.09
N SER A 958 -20.86 3.98 -8.37
CA SER A 958 -19.78 4.30 -9.30
C SER A 958 -19.84 5.72 -9.88
N ASP A 959 -20.99 6.39 -9.82
CA ASP A 959 -21.20 7.74 -10.39
C ASP A 959 -20.24 8.78 -9.79
N THR A 960 -19.43 9.38 -10.65
CA THR A 960 -18.39 10.36 -10.30
C THR A 960 -18.94 11.80 -10.11
N ALA A 961 -20.20 12.05 -10.47
CA ALA A 961 -20.88 13.31 -10.21
C ALA A 961 -21.38 13.44 -8.74
N GLY A 962 -21.38 12.33 -8.00
CA GLY A 962 -21.75 12.24 -6.59
C GLY A 962 -22.71 11.07 -6.32
N VAL A 963 -22.56 10.42 -5.17
CA VAL A 963 -23.29 9.18 -4.86
C VAL A 963 -24.79 9.45 -4.63
N ALA A 964 -25.65 8.85 -5.45
CA ALA A 964 -27.11 8.96 -5.36
C ALA A 964 -27.71 8.09 -4.23
N LEU A 965 -27.33 8.37 -2.97
CA LEU A 965 -27.70 7.55 -1.81
C LEU A 965 -29.21 7.41 -1.60
N ASP A 966 -30.05 8.37 -2.01
CA ASP A 966 -31.52 8.23 -1.98
C ASP A 966 -32.01 7.06 -2.83
N THR A 967 -31.49 6.95 -4.06
CA THR A 967 -31.83 5.87 -4.98
C THR A 967 -31.29 4.54 -4.45
N VAL A 968 -30.05 4.52 -3.97
CA VAL A 968 -29.44 3.33 -3.33
C VAL A 968 -30.32 2.84 -2.17
N ARG A 969 -30.78 3.72 -1.28
CA ARG A 969 -31.67 3.36 -0.16
C ARG A 969 -33.01 2.77 -0.62
N SER A 970 -33.56 3.26 -1.73
CA SER A 970 -34.81 2.74 -2.29
C SER A 970 -34.63 1.33 -2.87
N LEU A 971 -33.53 1.11 -3.59
CA LEU A 971 -33.15 -0.20 -4.13
C LEU A 971 -32.89 -1.21 -3.00
N LEU A 972 -32.14 -0.82 -1.97
CA LEU A 972 -31.88 -1.65 -0.78
C LEU A 972 -33.17 -2.09 -0.09
N ALA A 973 -34.14 -1.18 0.10
CA ALA A 973 -35.44 -1.54 0.63
C ALA A 973 -36.25 -2.46 -0.30
N GLY A 974 -36.00 -2.39 -1.62
CA GLY A 974 -36.64 -3.21 -2.63
C GLY A 974 -36.10 -4.64 -2.73
N LYS A 975 -34.92 -4.93 -2.20
CA LYS A 975 -34.31 -6.27 -2.16
C LYS A 975 -34.94 -7.21 -1.12
N LEU A 976 -35.66 -6.66 -0.14
CA LEU A 976 -36.40 -7.45 0.87
C LEU A 976 -35.51 -8.38 1.74
N SER A 977 -34.21 -8.12 1.82
CA SER A 977 -33.26 -8.89 2.66
C SER A 977 -32.94 -8.21 3.99
N LEU A 978 -32.54 -9.00 4.99
CA LEU A 978 -32.05 -8.47 6.27
C LEU A 978 -30.75 -7.69 6.09
N GLU A 979 -29.82 -8.18 5.26
CA GLU A 979 -28.57 -7.48 4.91
C GLU A 979 -28.86 -6.12 4.26
N GLY A 980 -29.81 -6.06 3.31
CA GLY A 980 -30.23 -4.80 2.68
C GLY A 980 -30.81 -3.80 3.68
N ALA A 981 -31.50 -4.27 4.73
CA ALA A 981 -31.99 -3.40 5.79
C ALA A 981 -30.86 -2.79 6.63
N TYR A 982 -29.81 -3.57 6.94
CA TYR A 982 -28.60 -3.06 7.62
C TYR A 982 -27.82 -2.07 6.74
N GLN A 983 -27.58 -2.41 5.48
CA GLN A 983 -26.93 -1.53 4.50
C GLN A 983 -27.69 -0.21 4.31
N ARG A 984 -29.03 -0.23 4.43
CA ARG A 984 -29.84 0.99 4.37
C ARG A 984 -29.63 1.90 5.58
N VAL A 985 -29.43 1.34 6.79
CA VAL A 985 -29.06 2.12 7.98
C VAL A 985 -27.70 2.77 7.77
N ASP A 986 -26.73 2.02 7.23
CA ASP A 986 -25.39 2.50 6.89
C ASP A 986 -25.43 3.66 5.88
N ALA A 987 -26.22 3.52 4.82
CA ALA A 987 -26.43 4.57 3.81
C ALA A 987 -27.12 5.84 4.36
N PHE A 988 -27.93 5.74 5.41
CA PHE A 988 -28.46 6.91 6.12
C PHE A 988 -27.39 7.59 6.97
N LEU A 989 -26.56 6.83 7.68
CA LEU A 989 -25.45 7.37 8.48
C LEU A 989 -24.39 8.06 7.61
N GLN A 990 -24.07 7.49 6.43
CA GLN A 990 -23.18 8.14 5.47
C GLN A 990 -23.76 9.48 4.97
N ALA A 991 -25.07 9.56 4.74
CA ALA A 991 -25.77 10.81 4.42
C ALA A 991 -25.98 11.75 5.63
N ARG A 992 -25.44 11.39 6.81
CA ARG A 992 -25.58 12.10 8.10
C ARG A 992 -27.03 12.23 8.60
N ASP A 993 -27.96 11.43 8.08
CA ASP A 993 -29.35 11.36 8.54
C ASP A 993 -29.48 10.36 9.70
N THR A 994 -29.06 10.79 10.88
CA THR A 994 -29.06 9.96 12.09
C THR A 994 -30.47 9.60 12.56
N ALA A 995 -31.47 10.44 12.28
CA ALA A 995 -32.85 10.19 12.68
C ALA A 995 -33.46 9.01 11.91
N SER A 996 -33.35 9.03 10.57
CA SER A 996 -33.84 7.93 9.74
C SER A 996 -33.04 6.65 9.96
N ALA A 997 -31.73 6.75 10.21
CA ALA A 997 -30.89 5.61 10.57
C ALA A 997 -31.38 4.91 11.85
N MET A 998 -31.64 5.66 12.93
CA MET A 998 -32.11 5.09 14.19
C MET A 998 -33.53 4.52 14.09
N GLN A 999 -34.42 5.16 13.32
CA GLN A 999 -35.75 4.62 13.04
C GLN A 999 -35.66 3.29 12.26
N GLY A 1000 -34.82 3.25 11.21
CA GLY A 1000 -34.58 2.04 10.42
C GLY A 1000 -34.07 0.91 11.30
N LEU A 1001 -33.05 1.19 12.11
CA LEU A 1001 -32.45 0.24 13.06
C LEU A 1001 -33.49 -0.34 14.04
N ALA A 1002 -34.32 0.50 14.66
CA ALA A 1002 -35.36 0.06 15.61
C ALA A 1002 -36.48 -0.77 14.95
N SER A 1003 -36.70 -0.62 13.64
CA SER A 1003 -37.75 -1.35 12.92
C SER A 1003 -37.37 -2.78 12.53
N ILE A 1004 -36.06 -3.11 12.49
CA ILE A 1004 -35.57 -4.41 11.98
C ILE A 1004 -36.20 -5.60 12.74
N PRO A 1005 -36.23 -5.66 14.09
CA PRO A 1005 -36.82 -6.80 14.80
C PRO A 1005 -38.32 -6.98 14.58
N GLY A 1006 -39.03 -5.92 14.18
CA GLY A 1006 -40.47 -5.98 13.87
C GLY A 1006 -40.76 -6.37 12.42
N ASN A 1007 -39.81 -6.10 11.51
CA ASN A 1007 -39.96 -6.39 10.08
C ASN A 1007 -39.41 -7.77 9.70
N PHE A 1008 -38.51 -8.33 10.50
CA PHE A 1008 -37.87 -9.63 10.23
C PHE A 1008 -38.02 -10.57 11.43
N ALA A 1009 -38.34 -11.84 11.17
CA ALA A 1009 -38.45 -12.87 12.20
C ALA A 1009 -37.06 -13.37 12.65
N LEU A 1010 -36.38 -12.57 13.47
CA LEU A 1010 -35.01 -12.83 13.94
C LEU A 1010 -34.93 -14.03 14.90
N THR A 1011 -33.89 -14.85 14.74
CA THR A 1011 -33.53 -15.90 15.73
C THR A 1011 -32.90 -15.31 16.98
N GLU A 1012 -32.76 -16.07 18.07
CA GLU A 1012 -32.10 -15.60 19.30
C GLU A 1012 -30.66 -15.11 19.04
N ALA A 1013 -29.91 -15.83 18.20
CA ALA A 1013 -28.56 -15.43 17.78
C ALA A 1013 -28.58 -14.12 16.96
N GLN A 1014 -29.55 -13.96 16.05
CA GLN A 1014 -29.70 -12.73 15.25
C GLN A 1014 -30.18 -11.54 16.11
N ILE A 1015 -31.01 -11.75 17.13
CA ILE A 1015 -31.40 -10.70 18.10
C ILE A 1015 -30.17 -10.21 18.86
N GLN A 1016 -29.32 -11.14 19.31
CA GLN A 1016 -28.09 -10.80 20.01
C GLN A 1016 -27.12 -10.04 19.09
N GLU A 1017 -26.94 -10.50 17.86
CA GLU A 1017 -26.10 -9.82 16.86
C GLU A 1017 -26.65 -8.44 16.49
N HIS A 1018 -27.97 -8.32 16.30
CA HIS A 1018 -28.63 -7.04 16.06
C HIS A 1018 -28.42 -6.07 17.22
N ALA A 1019 -28.40 -6.54 18.48
CA ALA A 1019 -28.12 -5.69 19.63
C ALA A 1019 -26.70 -5.12 19.61
N TYR A 1020 -25.70 -5.93 19.24
CA TYR A 1020 -24.31 -5.45 19.07
C TYR A 1020 -24.18 -4.47 17.91
N TYR A 1021 -24.79 -4.79 16.77
CA TYR A 1021 -24.85 -3.89 15.62
C TYR A 1021 -25.51 -2.56 15.99
N ALA A 1022 -26.63 -2.60 16.72
CA ALA A 1022 -27.34 -1.42 17.17
C ALA A 1022 -26.48 -0.54 18.09
N GLN A 1023 -25.71 -1.14 19.01
CA GLN A 1023 -24.77 -0.40 19.86
C GLN A 1023 -23.71 0.32 19.02
N LEU A 1024 -23.10 -0.37 18.05
CA LEU A 1024 -22.09 0.21 17.17
C LEU A 1024 -22.66 1.37 16.34
N LYS A 1025 -23.85 1.20 15.76
CA LYS A 1025 -24.50 2.25 14.95
C LYS A 1025 -25.05 3.41 15.77
N GLN A 1026 -25.44 3.19 17.02
CA GLN A 1026 -25.79 4.28 17.94
C GLN A 1026 -24.56 5.14 18.26
N LEU A 1027 -23.40 4.52 18.51
CA LEU A 1027 -22.14 5.24 18.68
C LEU A 1027 -21.78 6.02 17.40
N GLN A 1028 -21.87 5.38 16.22
CA GLN A 1028 -21.65 6.07 14.94
C GLN A 1028 -22.56 7.29 14.77
N ALA A 1029 -23.85 7.18 15.11
CA ALA A 1029 -24.79 8.28 15.07
C ALA A 1029 -24.42 9.42 16.03
N THR A 1030 -23.92 9.10 17.24
CA THR A 1030 -23.38 10.11 18.18
C THR A 1030 -22.16 10.82 17.59
N LEU A 1031 -21.20 10.07 17.03
CA LEU A 1031 -20.02 10.66 16.40
C LEU A 1031 -20.41 11.60 15.25
N VAL A 1032 -21.31 11.14 14.37
CA VAL A 1032 -21.81 11.95 13.24
C VAL A 1032 -22.48 13.23 13.73
N ALA A 1033 -23.33 13.14 14.76
CA ALA A 1033 -24.02 14.30 15.35
C ALA A 1033 -23.05 15.31 15.98
N ASP A 1034 -21.96 14.83 16.57
CA ASP A 1034 -20.88 15.64 17.15
C ASP A 1034 -19.87 16.15 16.10
N ASN A 1035 -20.11 15.89 14.81
CA ASN A 1035 -19.19 16.18 13.71
C ASN A 1035 -17.80 15.51 13.88
N ARG A 1036 -17.79 14.34 14.52
CA ARG A 1036 -16.64 13.44 14.72
C ARG A 1036 -16.74 12.24 13.77
N GLY A 1037 -15.62 11.57 13.55
CA GLY A 1037 -15.53 10.29 12.84
C GLY A 1037 -14.85 9.24 13.71
N TRP A 1038 -14.73 8.01 13.21
CA TRP A 1038 -14.13 6.89 13.93
C TRP A 1038 -12.71 7.15 14.41
N GLN A 1039 -11.95 7.94 13.67
CA GLN A 1039 -10.59 8.37 14.02
C GLN A 1039 -10.49 9.27 15.27
N HIS A 1040 -11.62 9.74 15.81
CA HIS A 1040 -11.67 10.64 16.96
C HIS A 1040 -12.45 10.04 18.15
N ILE A 1041 -12.54 8.72 18.23
CA ILE A 1041 -13.14 8.04 19.39
C ILE A 1041 -12.24 8.18 20.63
N SER A 1042 -12.86 8.41 21.78
CA SER A 1042 -12.22 8.43 23.09
C SER A 1042 -11.79 7.02 23.52
N ALA A 1043 -10.90 6.93 24.52
CA ALA A 1043 -10.48 5.64 25.07
C ALA A 1043 -11.66 4.80 25.61
N GLN A 1044 -12.71 5.44 26.12
CA GLN A 1044 -13.92 4.75 26.58
C GLN A 1044 -14.77 4.23 25.43
N GLU A 1045 -15.00 5.05 24.40
CA GLU A 1045 -15.73 4.64 23.19
C GLU A 1045 -14.98 3.50 22.48
N LYS A 1046 -13.65 3.59 22.40
CA LYS A 1046 -12.79 2.52 21.87
C LYS A 1046 -12.94 1.22 22.66
N ALA A 1047 -12.95 1.26 23.99
CA ALA A 1047 -13.16 0.07 24.82
C ALA A 1047 -14.55 -0.57 24.58
N TRP A 1048 -15.56 0.24 24.22
CA TRP A 1048 -16.87 -0.29 23.80
C TRP A 1048 -16.82 -0.95 22.43
N VAL A 1049 -16.11 -0.36 21.46
CA VAL A 1049 -15.88 -0.99 20.15
C VAL A 1049 -15.14 -2.31 20.31
N GLN A 1050 -14.12 -2.37 21.18
CA GLN A 1050 -13.42 -3.60 21.54
C GLN A 1050 -14.37 -4.67 22.10
N ALA A 1051 -15.26 -4.28 23.01
CA ALA A 1051 -16.24 -5.21 23.56
C ALA A 1051 -17.20 -5.76 22.48
N VAL A 1052 -17.54 -4.96 21.45
CA VAL A 1052 -18.33 -5.46 20.31
C VAL A 1052 -17.51 -6.46 19.50
N ALA A 1053 -16.26 -6.13 19.15
CA ALA A 1053 -15.36 -7.03 18.42
C ALA A 1053 -15.17 -8.38 19.14
N ASP A 1054 -14.96 -8.36 20.46
CA ASP A 1054 -14.67 -9.57 21.25
C ASP A 1054 -15.90 -10.48 21.48
N ASN A 1055 -17.13 -9.95 21.37
CA ASN A 1055 -18.36 -10.67 21.78
C ASN A 1055 -19.37 -10.91 20.65
N SER A 1056 -19.34 -10.13 19.57
CA SER A 1056 -20.12 -10.40 18.36
C SER A 1056 -19.42 -11.46 17.50
N LEU A 1057 -20.17 -12.15 16.65
CA LEU A 1057 -19.63 -13.13 15.68
C LEU A 1057 -20.01 -12.79 14.23
N GLY A 1058 -20.76 -11.72 14.00
CA GLY A 1058 -21.35 -11.37 12.72
C GLY A 1058 -20.81 -10.07 12.14
N ARG A 1059 -21.72 -9.29 11.54
CA ARG A 1059 -21.41 -8.01 10.88
C ARG A 1059 -20.91 -6.95 11.88
N ALA A 1060 -21.40 -6.96 13.12
CA ALA A 1060 -20.95 -5.99 14.12
C ALA A 1060 -19.49 -6.23 14.53
N ALA A 1061 -19.08 -7.50 14.64
CA ALA A 1061 -17.69 -7.87 14.92
C ALA A 1061 -16.72 -7.35 13.86
N VAL A 1062 -16.95 -7.70 12.58
CA VAL A 1062 -16.03 -7.30 11.50
C VAL A 1062 -15.94 -5.78 11.34
N GLN A 1063 -17.07 -5.06 11.49
CA GLN A 1063 -17.04 -3.60 11.46
C GLN A 1063 -16.24 -3.04 12.64
N ALA A 1064 -16.42 -3.58 13.84
CA ALA A 1064 -15.69 -3.15 15.03
C ALA A 1064 -14.18 -3.44 14.92
N GLU A 1065 -13.80 -4.62 14.45
CA GLU A 1065 -12.40 -5.02 14.19
C GLU A 1065 -11.73 -4.08 13.18
N ASN A 1066 -12.40 -3.86 12.04
CA ASN A 1066 -11.89 -2.97 11.00
C ASN A 1066 -11.75 -1.52 11.54
N ILE A 1067 -12.72 -1.02 12.31
CA ILE A 1067 -12.62 0.29 12.96
C ILE A 1067 -11.39 0.35 13.88
N LEU A 1068 -11.15 -0.68 14.70
CA LEU A 1068 -10.00 -0.73 15.59
C LEU A 1068 -8.67 -0.78 14.82
N MET A 1069 -8.60 -1.55 13.72
CA MET A 1069 -7.44 -1.60 12.83
C MET A 1069 -7.09 -0.22 12.27
N ALA A 1070 -8.10 0.56 11.89
CA ALA A 1070 -7.91 1.89 11.32
C ALA A 1070 -7.52 2.94 12.38
N VAL A 1071 -8.07 2.86 13.59
CA VAL A 1071 -7.84 3.85 14.67
C VAL A 1071 -6.53 3.63 15.42
N ASP A 1072 -6.09 2.37 15.57
CA ASP A 1072 -4.89 2.03 16.34
C ASP A 1072 -3.61 2.04 15.50
N GLY A 1073 -3.71 2.31 14.19
CA GLY A 1073 -2.58 2.31 13.27
C GLY A 1073 -1.85 0.95 13.18
N GLY A 1074 -2.50 -0.14 13.59
CA GLY A 1074 -1.85 -1.41 13.88
C GLY A 1074 -2.42 -2.61 13.10
N ASN A 1075 -1.52 -3.52 12.71
CA ASN A 1075 -1.81 -4.85 12.16
C ASN A 1075 -2.31 -5.85 13.24
N GLN A 1076 -3.00 -5.40 14.29
CA GLN A 1076 -3.31 -6.26 15.46
C GLN A 1076 -4.36 -7.34 15.17
N TYR A 1077 -5.12 -7.19 14.09
CA TYR A 1077 -6.11 -8.16 13.64
C TYR A 1077 -5.65 -8.79 12.33
N TYR A 1078 -4.66 -9.68 12.40
CA TYR A 1078 -4.38 -10.60 11.29
C TYR A 1078 -5.55 -11.55 11.14
N HIS A 1079 -6.05 -11.70 9.92
CA HIS A 1079 -7.22 -12.51 9.66
C HIS A 1079 -6.90 -13.63 8.72
N ASN A 1080 -7.26 -14.83 9.19
CA ASN A 1080 -6.98 -16.03 8.47
C ASN A 1080 -7.97 -16.24 7.34
N PRO A 1081 -7.48 -16.35 6.10
CA PRO A 1081 -8.36 -16.58 4.96
C PRO A 1081 -9.08 -17.94 5.03
N ILE A 1082 -8.63 -18.86 5.89
CA ILE A 1082 -9.03 -20.26 5.82
C ILE A 1082 -9.36 -20.80 7.22
N ILE A 1083 -10.57 -21.34 7.39
CA ILE A 1083 -10.92 -22.18 8.52
C ILE A 1083 -10.52 -23.62 8.17
N THR A 1084 -9.91 -24.31 9.14
CA THR A 1084 -9.38 -25.69 9.10
C THR A 1084 -9.94 -26.59 7.99
N ILE A 1085 -9.09 -26.95 7.02
CA ILE A 1085 -9.23 -28.25 6.34
C ILE A 1085 -8.86 -29.28 7.41
N ASP A 1086 -9.80 -30.09 7.89
CA ASP A 1086 -9.45 -31.15 8.83
C ASP A 1086 -8.48 -32.14 8.14
N GLN A 1087 -7.18 -31.96 8.40
CA GLN A 1087 -6.11 -32.75 7.78
C GLN A 1087 -6.20 -34.23 8.17
N GLN A 1088 -6.98 -34.60 9.20
CA GLN A 1088 -7.13 -35.99 9.63
C GLN A 1088 -7.85 -36.88 8.61
N LEU A 1089 -8.56 -36.32 7.63
CA LEU A 1089 -9.22 -37.11 6.57
C LEU A 1089 -8.35 -37.38 5.34
N ARG A 1090 -7.20 -36.71 5.16
CA ARG A 1090 -6.30 -36.87 4.00
C ARG A 1090 -5.31 -38.05 4.12
N ALA A 1091 -5.31 -38.78 5.23
CA ALA A 1091 -4.35 -39.86 5.48
C ALA A 1091 -4.85 -41.29 5.16
N GLN A 1092 -6.02 -41.46 4.53
CA GLN A 1092 -6.48 -42.81 4.15
C GLN A 1092 -6.67 -42.96 2.63
N PRO A 1093 -5.95 -43.89 1.97
CA PRO A 1093 -6.29 -44.30 0.62
C PRO A 1093 -7.70 -44.91 0.61
N PRO A 1094 -8.39 -44.96 -0.55
CA PRO A 1094 -9.79 -45.35 -0.63
C PRO A 1094 -9.95 -46.78 -0.12
N ARG A 1095 -10.44 -46.92 1.12
CA ARG A 1095 -10.86 -48.21 1.65
C ARG A 1095 -12.30 -48.42 1.24
N GLN A 1096 -12.50 -49.54 0.54
CA GLN A 1096 -13.79 -50.14 0.26
C GLN A 1096 -14.69 -50.09 1.50
N GLN A 1097 -15.96 -49.76 1.25
CA GLN A 1097 -17.12 -49.87 2.12
C GLN A 1097 -16.89 -50.66 3.41
N GLU A 1098 -16.90 -49.96 4.54
CA GLU A 1098 -17.40 -50.48 5.81
C GLU A 1098 -17.91 -49.28 6.62
N GLU A 1099 -19.20 -49.34 6.98
CA GLU A 1099 -19.93 -48.36 7.77
C GLU A 1099 -19.14 -47.95 9.01
N ARG A 1100 -18.84 -46.66 9.14
CA ARG A 1100 -18.36 -46.09 10.40
C ARG A 1100 -19.43 -45.16 10.96
N ALA A 1101 -19.86 -45.51 12.17
CA ALA A 1101 -20.78 -44.74 13.00
C ALA A 1101 -20.30 -43.28 13.17
N PRO A 1102 -21.23 -42.31 13.30
CA PRO A 1102 -20.91 -40.91 13.43
C PRO A 1102 -20.03 -40.65 14.65
N MET A 1103 -18.92 -39.93 14.43
CA MET A 1103 -18.03 -39.45 15.48
C MET A 1103 -18.73 -38.30 16.23
N ASP A 1104 -19.50 -38.69 17.24
CA ASP A 1104 -20.06 -37.81 18.26
C ASP A 1104 -18.89 -37.20 19.06
N ARG A 1105 -18.62 -35.90 18.90
CA ARG A 1105 -17.80 -35.16 19.88
C ARG A 1105 -18.61 -35.06 21.17
N GLN A 1106 -18.65 -36.14 21.95
CA GLN A 1106 -19.33 -36.16 23.24
C GLN A 1106 -18.70 -35.13 24.17
N ARG A 1107 -19.50 -34.16 24.60
CA ARG A 1107 -19.15 -33.29 25.72
C ARG A 1107 -18.85 -34.14 26.95
N LEU A 1108 -17.74 -33.86 27.61
CA LEU A 1108 -17.33 -34.54 28.82
C LEU A 1108 -18.13 -34.04 30.03
N VAL A 1109 -18.75 -32.86 29.98
CA VAL A 1109 -19.56 -32.32 31.08
C VAL A 1109 -20.96 -31.88 30.63
N GLU A 1110 -21.99 -32.49 31.21
CA GLU A 1110 -23.38 -32.03 31.14
C GLU A 1110 -23.75 -31.29 32.43
N VAL A 1111 -24.38 -30.12 32.32
CA VAL A 1111 -24.78 -29.30 33.47
C VAL A 1111 -26.29 -29.05 33.49
N PHE A 1112 -26.98 -29.52 34.53
CA PHE A 1112 -28.43 -29.39 34.65
C PHE A 1112 -28.93 -29.33 36.11
N PRO A 1113 -30.02 -28.59 36.41
CA PRO A 1113 -30.65 -27.60 35.53
C PRO A 1113 -29.72 -26.40 35.32
N ASN A 1114 -29.69 -25.87 34.09
CA ASN A 1114 -29.00 -24.63 33.76
C ASN A 1114 -30.00 -23.73 32.99
N PRO A 1115 -30.57 -22.69 33.63
CA PRO A 1115 -30.11 -22.10 34.89
C PRO A 1115 -30.50 -22.88 36.16
N ALA A 1116 -29.62 -22.87 37.15
CA ALA A 1116 -29.79 -23.49 38.46
C ALA A 1116 -30.44 -22.53 39.46
N ARG A 1117 -31.37 -23.01 40.30
CA ARG A 1117 -31.98 -22.18 41.36
C ARG A 1117 -31.40 -22.48 42.73
N GLU A 1118 -31.59 -23.72 43.19
CA GLU A 1118 -31.13 -24.18 44.50
C GLU A 1118 -29.92 -25.12 44.42
N LYS A 1119 -29.81 -25.86 43.32
CA LYS A 1119 -28.70 -26.79 43.08
C LYS A 1119 -28.43 -26.92 41.58
N VAL A 1120 -27.19 -27.23 41.25
CA VAL A 1120 -26.73 -27.60 39.90
C VAL A 1120 -26.09 -28.97 39.95
N GLN A 1121 -26.32 -29.81 38.93
CA GLN A 1121 -25.64 -31.09 38.78
C GLN A 1121 -24.70 -31.06 37.58
N PHE A 1122 -23.47 -31.54 37.78
CA PHE A 1122 -22.47 -31.77 36.76
C PHE A 1122 -22.37 -33.28 36.54
N ARG A 1123 -22.79 -33.77 35.39
CA ARG A 1123 -22.58 -35.16 34.97
C ARG A 1123 -21.37 -35.20 34.06
N CYS A 1124 -20.29 -35.83 34.51
CA CYS A 1124 -19.01 -35.88 33.81
C CYS A 1124 -18.80 -37.27 33.20
N ARG A 1125 -18.57 -37.37 31.90
CA ARG A 1125 -18.22 -38.63 31.22
C ARG A 1125 -16.70 -38.70 31.07
N LEU A 1126 -16.05 -39.50 31.91
CA LEU A 1126 -14.60 -39.69 31.83
C LEU A 1126 -14.27 -40.83 30.83
N PRO A 1127 -13.23 -40.68 29.98
CA PRO A 1127 -12.78 -41.77 29.11
C PRO A 1127 -12.37 -43.02 29.91
N GLU A 1128 -12.60 -44.21 29.34
CA GLU A 1128 -12.32 -45.50 29.96
C GLU A 1128 -10.83 -45.62 30.36
N GLY A 1129 -10.56 -45.94 31.64
CA GLY A 1129 -9.19 -46.00 32.19
C GLY A 1129 -8.65 -44.69 32.79
N THR A 1130 -9.48 -43.64 32.94
CA THR A 1130 -9.09 -42.40 33.61
C THR A 1130 -9.12 -42.56 35.13
N GLU A 1131 -7.97 -42.53 35.81
CA GLU A 1131 -7.86 -42.70 37.28
C GLU A 1131 -8.58 -41.61 38.12
N GLY A 1132 -8.92 -40.48 37.49
CA GLY A 1132 -9.83 -39.45 38.01
C GLY A 1132 -9.63 -38.09 37.32
N ALA A 1133 -10.49 -37.10 37.59
CA ALA A 1133 -10.47 -35.76 36.99
C ALA A 1133 -10.77 -34.66 38.01
N SER A 1134 -10.30 -33.43 37.78
CA SER A 1134 -10.55 -32.29 38.65
C SER A 1134 -11.60 -31.35 38.04
N LEU A 1135 -12.75 -31.21 38.69
CA LEU A 1135 -13.78 -30.23 38.33
C LEU A 1135 -13.68 -29.01 39.24
N SER A 1136 -13.31 -27.87 38.67
CA SER A 1136 -13.15 -26.58 39.36
C SER A 1136 -14.26 -25.62 38.95
N LEU A 1137 -14.81 -24.87 39.89
CA LEU A 1137 -15.88 -23.88 39.70
C LEU A 1137 -15.36 -22.48 40.02
N PHE A 1138 -15.72 -21.48 39.23
CA PHE A 1138 -15.21 -20.12 39.32
C PHE A 1138 -16.33 -19.08 39.35
N ASN A 1139 -16.07 -17.97 40.03
CA ASN A 1139 -16.94 -16.79 40.01
C ASN A 1139 -16.74 -16.00 38.70
N PRO A 1140 -17.56 -14.97 38.42
CA PRO A 1140 -17.42 -14.15 37.21
C PRO A 1140 -16.04 -13.47 37.07
N GLY A 1141 -15.35 -13.20 38.17
CA GLY A 1141 -14.01 -12.59 38.19
C GLY A 1141 -12.85 -13.58 38.12
N GLY A 1142 -13.11 -14.86 37.78
CA GLY A 1142 -12.09 -15.89 37.63
C GLY A 1142 -11.53 -16.48 38.94
N SER A 1143 -12.07 -16.09 40.10
CA SER A 1143 -11.65 -16.68 41.39
C SER A 1143 -12.28 -18.05 41.60
N LEU A 1144 -11.48 -19.00 42.07
CA LEU A 1144 -11.93 -20.37 42.38
C LEU A 1144 -12.93 -20.36 43.55
N LEU A 1145 -14.13 -20.89 43.31
CA LEU A 1145 -15.20 -21.06 44.30
C LEU A 1145 -15.13 -22.42 44.98
N ALA A 1146 -14.89 -23.47 44.20
CA ALA A 1146 -14.81 -24.84 44.70
C ALA A 1146 -14.04 -25.72 43.70
N ALA A 1147 -13.41 -26.78 44.18
CA ALA A 1147 -12.79 -27.80 43.34
C ALA A 1147 -13.12 -29.19 43.88
N PHE A 1148 -13.40 -30.12 42.97
CA PHE A 1148 -13.84 -31.47 43.27
C PHE A 1148 -13.00 -32.47 42.51
N TYR A 1149 -12.63 -33.56 43.17
CA TYR A 1149 -12.00 -34.70 42.52
C TYR A 1149 -13.07 -35.72 42.15
N LEU A 1150 -13.10 -36.14 40.89
CA LEU A 1150 -14.03 -37.10 40.32
C LEU A 1150 -13.26 -38.40 40.02
N ALA A 1151 -13.49 -39.46 40.79
CA ALA A 1151 -12.99 -40.79 40.46
C ALA A 1151 -13.87 -41.42 39.36
N GLU A 1152 -13.35 -42.42 38.63
CA GLU A 1152 -14.07 -43.14 37.55
C GLU A 1152 -15.46 -43.65 37.98
N SER A 1153 -15.62 -44.04 39.26
CA SER A 1153 -16.90 -44.48 39.84
C SER A 1153 -17.88 -43.36 40.24
N GLN A 1154 -17.48 -42.09 40.14
CA GLN A 1154 -18.27 -40.91 40.51
C GLN A 1154 -18.36 -39.94 39.32
N ASN A 1155 -19.25 -40.27 38.38
CA ASN A 1155 -19.50 -39.49 37.16
C ASN A 1155 -20.56 -38.38 37.33
N GLN A 1156 -20.98 -38.07 38.56
CA GLN A 1156 -21.96 -37.02 38.86
C GLN A 1156 -21.62 -36.27 40.15
N LEU A 1157 -21.70 -34.94 40.11
CA LEU A 1157 -21.55 -34.05 41.25
C LEU A 1157 -22.78 -33.14 41.35
N SER A 1158 -23.39 -33.06 42.54
CA SER A 1158 -24.44 -32.08 42.84
C SER A 1158 -23.88 -30.99 43.74
N TRP A 1159 -24.05 -29.72 43.36
CA TRP A 1159 -23.59 -28.57 44.14
C TRP A 1159 -24.74 -27.64 44.53
N ASP A 1160 -24.72 -27.17 45.78
CA ASP A 1160 -25.72 -26.28 46.34
C ASP A 1160 -25.42 -24.83 45.91
N THR A 1161 -26.30 -24.26 45.09
CA THR A 1161 -26.16 -22.90 44.57
C THR A 1161 -26.89 -21.87 45.44
N ARG A 1162 -27.54 -22.27 46.55
CA ARG A 1162 -28.21 -21.35 47.49
C ARG A 1162 -27.30 -20.23 48.04
N PRO A 1163 -26.02 -20.48 48.37
CA PRO A 1163 -25.11 -19.45 48.87
C PRO A 1163 -24.60 -18.47 47.81
N LEU A 1164 -24.82 -18.75 46.52
CA LEU A 1164 -24.34 -17.94 45.42
C LEU A 1164 -25.36 -16.84 45.07
N SER A 1165 -24.86 -15.65 44.72
CA SER A 1165 -25.68 -14.58 44.12
C SER A 1165 -26.21 -15.00 42.75
N ALA A 1166 -27.33 -14.41 42.31
CA ALA A 1166 -27.77 -14.59 40.93
C ALA A 1166 -26.70 -14.07 39.96
N GLY A 1167 -26.38 -14.84 38.92
CA GLY A 1167 -25.29 -14.50 38.00
C GLY A 1167 -24.74 -15.70 37.24
N LEU A 1168 -23.75 -15.43 36.38
CA LEU A 1168 -23.08 -16.43 35.54
C LEU A 1168 -21.83 -16.97 36.23
N TYR A 1169 -21.68 -18.29 36.26
CA TYR A 1169 -20.55 -18.97 36.89
C TYR A 1169 -19.89 -19.91 35.88
N TYR A 1170 -18.60 -20.19 36.07
CA TYR A 1170 -17.82 -21.00 35.16
C TYR A 1170 -17.38 -22.32 35.82
N TYR A 1171 -17.16 -23.33 35.01
CA TYR A 1171 -16.54 -24.58 35.44
C TYR A 1171 -15.41 -24.99 34.49
N ARG A 1172 -14.46 -25.77 35.02
CA ARG A 1172 -13.38 -26.42 34.28
C ARG A 1172 -13.21 -27.85 34.77
N LEU A 1173 -13.41 -28.82 33.89
CA LEU A 1173 -12.97 -30.21 34.08
C LEU A 1173 -11.55 -30.34 33.51
N LEU A 1174 -10.61 -30.85 34.30
CA LEU A 1174 -9.23 -31.13 33.88
C LEU A 1174 -8.94 -32.62 34.04
N LEU A 1175 -8.56 -33.27 32.94
CA LEU A 1175 -8.15 -34.68 32.90
C LEU A 1175 -6.63 -34.82 33.21
N PRO A 1176 -6.16 -35.98 33.69
CA PRO A 1176 -4.74 -36.20 34.02
C PRO A 1176 -3.79 -36.08 32.83
N ASN A 1177 -4.30 -36.28 31.61
CA ASN A 1177 -3.55 -36.14 30.36
C ASN A 1177 -3.40 -34.67 29.89
N GLY A 1178 -3.88 -33.70 30.67
CA GLY A 1178 -3.81 -32.28 30.37
C GLY A 1178 -4.97 -31.73 29.53
N GLN A 1179 -5.89 -32.58 29.04
CA GLN A 1179 -7.11 -32.11 28.37
C GLN A 1179 -8.05 -31.43 29.36
N ALA A 1180 -8.63 -30.30 28.96
CA ALA A 1180 -9.58 -29.56 29.78
C ALA A 1180 -10.86 -29.23 29.01
N GLU A 1181 -12.01 -29.32 29.68
CA GLU A 1181 -13.30 -28.83 29.19
C GLU A 1181 -13.78 -27.70 30.10
N THR A 1182 -14.08 -26.54 29.52
CA THR A 1182 -14.63 -25.39 30.24
C THR A 1182 -16.06 -25.11 29.80
N GLY A 1183 -16.87 -24.61 30.72
CA GLY A 1183 -18.23 -24.19 30.39
C GLY A 1183 -18.80 -23.26 31.45
N LYS A 1184 -20.08 -22.90 31.28
CA LYS A 1184 -20.76 -21.94 32.15
C LYS A 1184 -22.13 -22.46 32.59
N PHE A 1185 -22.57 -22.00 33.76
CA PHE A 1185 -23.93 -22.18 34.24
C PHE A 1185 -24.44 -20.90 34.90
N ALA A 1186 -25.73 -20.64 34.76
CA ALA A 1186 -26.37 -19.48 35.37
C ALA A 1186 -27.04 -19.90 36.68
N VAL A 1187 -26.96 -19.06 37.71
CA VAL A 1187 -27.74 -19.17 38.94
C VAL A 1187 -28.84 -18.12 38.90
N MET A 1188 -30.11 -18.54 39.00
CA MET A 1188 -31.28 -17.68 39.12
C MET A 1188 -31.85 -17.79 40.55
N LYS A 1189 -32.30 -16.68 41.14
CA LYS A 1189 -32.95 -16.67 42.46
C LYS A 1189 -34.43 -16.35 42.35
#